data_AF-A0A7V3IUZ6-F1
#
_entry.id   AF-A0A7V3IUZ6-F1
#
_cell.length_a   1.000
_cell.length_b   1.000
_cell.length_c   1.000
_cell.angle_alpha   90.00
_cell.angle_beta   90.00
_cell.angle_gamma   90.00
#
_symmetry.space_group_name_H-M   'P 1'
#
loop_
_entity.id
_entity.type
_entity.pdbx_description
1 polymer ?
#
loop_
_entity_poly.entity_id
_entity_poly.type
_entity_poly.pdbx_seq_one_letter_code
_entity_poly.pdbx_strand_id
1 'polypeptide(L)'
;MSFLLISPEAVESAARSAATIGAAVNTAQSAAAVSTTSVTAAADDEVSAAIAALFSRHAQQFQALGARAVGFHEQFVAALQTAGGAYAAAEAVNVNPLSSLEHAASGGIQWFSPVKDLTGRPLFGNGADGATGTGRAGGAGGWLIGNGGDGGSGVAGTSTSPSGGNGGAGGAAGWLWGHGGDGGDGGNAYTSPSTGAAGTTASPVPVTGGNGGNGGAGGAAGYGGNGASGVAGGDGGVGGANRQLISIHGAGGFGGTAGDGGSALTSGMASGAGGAGGTGGAGGANLSLIGGSGGAGGVGGVGGHGGMGGAGATGGLGGNGGNAGAGGANDALLGGVGGAGGLGGNGGIGGTGGTGATAGTGQAGGVGGAGGDAGAGGAGGVSAGVFDPLGHAGSAGSAGDGGVGGTGGTGGQSTTFTVAGGAGGAGGAGGAGAVGGTGGNGGIGGTGGAATGGFAAPGGTGSAGGGALLGGGGGSGGAGGAGGAAGTIQTITVGTNPTGVAVNSGGDVYVTNTGSNGIGTGGTTVSVINPTSNAVTDTITVGSDPAAVAVNSGGDVYVTNTGSGTVSVINPTSNAVTDTITVGSGPDGVAVSGGDVYVANSGSGTVSVIDSATNSVTGSAIGVGTNPQGVAVNPGGDVYVANSGSNTVSVIDSATNAVTGTIDVGAQPYGVAVNSGGTVYVTDSGGGTVSVINPVSNAVTNTIAVGGNPHGVAVDSGGDVYVANDGGTVSVINPVSNAVTGTIDVGGNLTGVAVDPVTGAVYVANASGGTVSVISG
;
A
#
# COMPACT_ATOMS: atom_id res chain seq x y z
N MET A 1 34.86 -42.38 2.70
CA MET A 1 34.96 -41.54 1.49
C MET A 1 36.39 -41.05 1.41
N SER A 2 37.21 -41.53 0.46
CA SER A 2 38.55 -41.00 0.24
C SER A 2 38.43 -39.66 -0.50
N PHE A 3 38.95 -38.58 0.08
CA PHE A 3 39.02 -37.29 -0.61
C PHE A 3 40.18 -37.31 -1.61
N LEU A 4 39.88 -37.05 -2.88
CA LEU A 4 40.87 -36.83 -3.93
C LEU A 4 41.20 -35.34 -3.95
N LEU A 5 42.39 -34.96 -3.49
CA LEU A 5 42.89 -33.57 -3.57
C LEU A 5 43.71 -33.44 -4.85
N ILE A 6 43.28 -32.57 -5.76
CA ILE A 6 44.00 -32.25 -7.00
C ILE A 6 44.58 -30.84 -6.83
N SER A 7 45.91 -30.69 -6.79
CA SER A 7 46.56 -29.37 -6.83
C SER A 7 46.57 -28.86 -8.28
N PRO A 8 46.03 -27.67 -8.57
CA PRO A 8 46.05 -27.09 -9.91
C PRO A 8 47.48 -26.94 -10.47
N GLU A 9 48.45 -26.60 -9.61
CA GLU A 9 49.86 -26.46 -10.00
C GLU A 9 50.46 -27.80 -10.43
N ALA A 10 50.04 -28.91 -9.79
CA ALA A 10 50.46 -30.25 -10.17
C ALA A 10 49.88 -30.67 -11.53
N VAL A 11 48.64 -30.32 -11.83
CA VAL A 11 48.00 -30.60 -13.13
C VAL A 11 48.64 -29.79 -14.25
N GLU A 12 48.94 -28.52 -14.01
CA GLU A 12 49.60 -27.67 -15.00
C GLU A 12 51.04 -28.14 -15.27
N SER A 13 51.78 -28.53 -14.22
CA SER A 13 53.11 -29.13 -14.36
C SER A 13 53.07 -30.45 -15.13
N ALA A 14 52.06 -31.29 -14.89
CA ALA A 14 51.86 -32.53 -15.63
C ALA A 14 51.53 -32.27 -17.10
N ALA A 15 50.67 -31.28 -17.40
CA ALA A 15 50.35 -30.88 -18.76
C ALA A 15 51.58 -30.33 -19.51
N ARG A 16 52.41 -29.51 -18.85
CA ARG A 16 53.70 -29.05 -19.41
C ARG A 16 54.65 -30.21 -19.70
N SER A 17 54.76 -31.16 -18.78
CA SER A 17 55.60 -32.36 -18.96
C SER A 17 55.10 -33.22 -20.13
N ALA A 18 53.78 -33.43 -20.25
CA ALA A 18 53.17 -34.17 -21.35
C ALA A 18 53.35 -33.47 -22.70
N ALA A 19 53.29 -32.13 -22.73
CA ALA A 19 53.60 -31.33 -23.92
C ALA A 19 55.05 -31.52 -24.35
N THR A 20 56.00 -31.47 -23.42
CA THR A 20 57.43 -31.69 -23.71
C THR A 20 57.70 -33.10 -24.23
N ILE A 21 57.08 -34.13 -23.62
CA ILE A 21 57.18 -35.52 -24.11
C ILE A 21 56.61 -35.64 -25.52
N GLY A 22 55.43 -35.06 -25.77
CA GLY A 22 54.80 -35.04 -27.10
C GLY A 22 55.70 -34.39 -28.16
N ALA A 23 56.30 -33.25 -27.84
CA ALA A 23 57.22 -32.56 -28.73
C ALA A 23 58.50 -33.38 -29.02
N ALA A 24 59.06 -34.04 -28.00
CA ALA A 24 60.23 -34.91 -28.15
C ALA A 24 59.92 -36.13 -29.04
N VAL A 25 58.77 -36.78 -28.83
CA VAL A 25 58.31 -37.91 -29.64
C VAL A 25 58.03 -37.48 -31.08
N ASN A 26 57.37 -36.34 -31.30
CA ASN A 26 57.10 -35.85 -32.65
C ASN A 26 58.41 -35.50 -33.40
N THR A 27 59.38 -34.92 -32.70
CA THR A 27 60.71 -34.63 -33.27
C THR A 27 61.44 -35.92 -33.65
N ALA A 28 61.43 -36.93 -32.77
CA ALA A 28 62.02 -38.24 -33.07
C ALA A 28 61.31 -38.94 -34.23
N GLN A 29 59.99 -38.88 -34.28
CA GLN A 29 59.17 -39.48 -35.34
C GLN A 29 59.43 -38.81 -36.69
N SER A 30 59.53 -37.48 -36.72
CA SER A 30 59.87 -36.71 -37.93
C SER A 30 61.28 -37.05 -38.43
N ALA A 31 62.26 -37.17 -37.52
CA ALA A 31 63.62 -37.57 -37.87
C ALA A 31 63.69 -39.00 -38.46
N ALA A 32 62.89 -39.94 -37.94
CA ALA A 32 62.84 -41.32 -38.42
C ALA A 32 61.98 -41.52 -39.68
N ALA A 33 61.13 -40.55 -40.04
CA ALA A 33 60.16 -40.70 -41.13
C ALA A 33 60.81 -40.89 -42.50
N VAL A 34 61.91 -40.17 -42.79
CA VAL A 34 62.58 -40.25 -44.09
C VAL A 34 63.20 -41.63 -44.30
N SER A 35 63.98 -42.13 -43.34
CA SER A 35 64.68 -43.42 -43.44
C SER A 35 63.73 -44.64 -43.48
N THR A 36 62.51 -44.50 -42.95
CA THR A 36 61.55 -45.61 -42.88
C THR A 36 60.56 -45.63 -44.04
N THR A 37 60.37 -44.53 -44.77
CA THR A 37 59.39 -44.43 -45.86
C THR A 37 60.00 -44.48 -47.27
N SER A 38 61.31 -44.33 -47.40
CA SER A 38 62.03 -44.42 -48.67
C SER A 38 62.88 -45.69 -48.76
N VAL A 39 62.27 -46.87 -48.54
CA VAL A 39 62.99 -48.14 -48.67
C VAL A 39 63.21 -48.41 -50.16
N THR A 40 64.47 -48.42 -50.59
CA THR A 40 64.84 -48.72 -51.98
C THR A 40 64.91 -50.22 -52.22
N ALA A 41 64.66 -50.64 -53.46
CA ALA A 41 64.79 -52.05 -53.85
C ALA A 41 66.24 -52.51 -53.70
N ALA A 42 66.46 -53.71 -53.16
CA ALA A 42 67.80 -54.26 -52.97
C ALA A 42 68.47 -54.70 -54.29
N ALA A 43 67.68 -54.92 -55.35
CA ALA A 43 68.13 -55.27 -56.70
C ALA A 43 67.11 -54.76 -57.75
N ASP A 44 67.55 -54.62 -59.01
CA ASP A 44 66.73 -54.19 -60.16
C ASP A 44 65.85 -55.32 -60.69
N ASP A 45 65.07 -55.93 -59.81
CA ASP A 45 64.08 -56.94 -60.15
C ASP A 45 62.69 -56.56 -59.63
N GLU A 46 61.67 -57.08 -60.31
CA GLU A 46 60.26 -56.74 -60.03
C GLU A 46 59.82 -57.18 -58.63
N VAL A 47 60.41 -58.24 -58.07
CA VAL A 47 60.06 -58.75 -56.72
C VAL A 47 60.65 -57.83 -55.65
N SER A 48 61.92 -57.46 -55.76
CA SER A 48 62.57 -56.49 -54.86
C SER A 48 61.89 -55.13 -54.91
N ALA A 49 61.48 -54.66 -56.10
CA ALA A 49 60.72 -53.44 -56.27
C ALA A 49 59.33 -53.52 -55.62
N ALA A 50 58.61 -54.63 -55.80
CA ALA A 50 57.29 -54.84 -55.20
C ALA A 50 57.35 -54.91 -53.66
N ILE A 51 58.36 -55.60 -53.10
CA ILE A 51 58.57 -55.69 -51.65
C ILE A 51 58.92 -54.32 -51.06
N ALA A 52 59.85 -53.58 -51.67
CA ALA A 52 60.21 -52.23 -51.24
C ALA A 52 59.01 -51.27 -51.29
N ALA A 53 58.17 -51.36 -52.32
CA ALA A 53 56.95 -50.59 -52.44
C ALA A 53 55.90 -50.95 -51.37
N LEU A 54 55.77 -52.24 -51.03
CA LEU A 54 54.87 -52.70 -49.96
C LEU A 54 55.28 -52.15 -48.59
N PHE A 55 56.56 -52.29 -48.23
CA PHE A 55 57.08 -51.78 -46.95
C PHE A 55 57.03 -50.25 -46.89
N SER A 56 57.37 -49.56 -47.98
CA SER A 56 57.27 -48.09 -48.05
C SER A 56 55.82 -47.62 -47.87
N ARG A 57 54.85 -48.31 -48.49
CA ARG A 57 53.41 -48.00 -48.30
C ARG A 57 52.96 -48.26 -46.87
N HIS A 58 53.36 -49.37 -46.27
CA HIS A 58 53.02 -49.67 -44.88
C HIS A 58 53.63 -48.64 -43.91
N ALA A 59 54.88 -48.23 -44.14
CA ALA A 59 55.53 -47.18 -43.37
C ALA A 59 54.82 -45.83 -43.51
N GLN A 60 54.38 -45.45 -44.72
CA GLN A 60 53.58 -44.24 -44.93
C GLN A 60 52.23 -44.28 -44.17
N GLN A 61 51.56 -45.44 -44.15
CA GLN A 61 50.34 -45.63 -43.36
C GLN A 61 50.62 -45.51 -41.85
N PHE A 62 51.74 -46.07 -41.37
CA PHE A 62 52.17 -45.93 -40.00
C PHE A 62 52.46 -44.46 -39.64
N GLN A 63 53.13 -43.70 -40.52
CA GLN A 63 53.35 -42.27 -40.32
C GLN A 63 52.05 -41.47 -40.31
N ALA A 64 51.09 -41.80 -41.17
CA ALA A 64 49.76 -41.17 -41.17
C ALA A 64 48.98 -41.45 -39.87
N LEU A 65 49.10 -42.66 -39.31
CA LEU A 65 48.52 -42.99 -38.00
C LEU A 65 49.24 -42.24 -36.87
N GLY A 66 50.57 -42.15 -36.93
CA GLY A 66 51.38 -41.38 -35.99
C GLY A 66 50.98 -39.91 -35.95
N ALA A 67 50.76 -39.28 -37.11
CA ALA A 67 50.29 -37.90 -37.19
C ALA A 67 48.89 -37.71 -36.55
N ARG A 68 47.98 -38.68 -36.71
CA ARG A 68 46.67 -38.67 -36.03
C ARG A 68 46.81 -38.82 -34.52
N ALA A 69 47.73 -39.66 -34.07
CA ALA A 69 48.01 -39.83 -32.63
C ALA A 69 48.62 -38.55 -32.03
N VAL A 70 49.48 -37.83 -32.76
CA VAL A 70 49.99 -36.51 -32.34
C VAL A 70 48.86 -35.49 -32.21
N GLY A 71 47.96 -35.42 -33.21
CA GLY A 71 46.80 -34.53 -33.12
C GLY A 71 45.87 -34.86 -31.94
N PHE A 72 45.69 -36.15 -31.63
CA PHE A 72 44.96 -36.57 -30.42
C PHE A 72 45.71 -36.18 -29.13
N HIS A 73 47.03 -36.37 -29.08
CA HIS A 73 47.85 -35.98 -27.92
C HIS A 73 47.81 -34.47 -27.68
N GLU A 74 47.86 -33.65 -28.72
CA GLU A 74 47.72 -32.19 -28.62
C GLU A 74 46.35 -31.79 -28.08
N GLN A 75 45.27 -32.42 -28.57
CA GLN A 75 43.92 -32.21 -28.03
C GLN A 75 43.81 -32.65 -26.57
N PHE A 76 44.44 -33.77 -26.20
CA PHE A 76 44.48 -34.27 -24.82
C PHE A 76 45.21 -33.29 -23.90
N VAL A 77 46.37 -32.78 -24.30
CA VAL A 77 47.13 -31.78 -23.52
C VAL A 77 46.34 -30.48 -23.40
N ALA A 78 45.70 -30.00 -24.48
CA ALA A 78 44.86 -28.81 -24.45
C ALA A 78 43.65 -28.98 -23.52
N ALA A 79 43.01 -30.15 -23.55
CA ALA A 79 41.92 -30.49 -22.63
C ALA A 79 42.40 -30.53 -21.18
N LEU A 80 43.59 -31.08 -20.92
CA LEU A 80 44.17 -31.11 -19.58
C LEU A 80 44.52 -29.72 -19.05
N GLN A 81 45.05 -28.83 -19.89
CA GLN A 81 45.30 -27.43 -19.53
C GLN A 81 43.99 -26.66 -19.27
N THR A 82 42.98 -26.89 -20.11
CA THR A 82 41.65 -26.30 -19.92
C THR A 82 41.01 -26.78 -18.62
N ALA A 83 41.12 -28.08 -18.31
CA ALA A 83 40.65 -28.64 -17.05
C ALA A 83 41.40 -28.05 -15.85
N GLY A 84 42.74 -27.94 -15.92
CA GLY A 84 43.54 -27.29 -14.88
C GLY A 84 43.12 -25.84 -14.62
N GLY A 85 42.89 -25.06 -15.67
CA GLY A 85 42.38 -23.69 -15.57
C GLY A 85 40.96 -23.62 -15.00
N ALA A 86 40.08 -24.56 -15.36
CA ALA A 86 38.73 -24.63 -14.82
C ALA A 86 38.72 -24.98 -13.32
N TYR A 87 39.61 -25.88 -12.87
CA TYR A 87 39.76 -26.20 -11.44
C TYR A 87 40.36 -25.02 -10.66
N ALA A 88 41.37 -24.34 -11.19
CA ALA A 88 41.93 -23.13 -10.57
C ALA A 88 40.89 -21.99 -10.48
N ALA A 89 40.09 -21.79 -11.53
CA ALA A 89 38.99 -20.83 -11.51
C ALA A 89 37.89 -21.22 -10.52
N ALA A 90 37.55 -22.51 -10.42
CA ALA A 90 36.60 -23.01 -9.43
C ALA A 90 37.12 -22.81 -8.00
N GLU A 91 38.41 -23.04 -7.74
CA GLU A 91 39.02 -22.72 -6.44
C GLU A 91 39.01 -21.21 -6.17
N ALA A 92 39.34 -20.36 -7.14
CA ALA A 92 39.28 -18.90 -6.99
C ALA A 92 37.86 -18.37 -6.69
N VAL A 93 36.83 -18.97 -7.31
CA VAL A 93 35.41 -18.68 -7.02
C VAL A 93 35.03 -19.11 -5.61
N ASN A 94 35.61 -20.19 -5.09
CA ASN A 94 35.33 -20.69 -3.76
C ASN A 94 36.09 -19.95 -2.63
N VAL A 95 37.15 -19.20 -2.98
CA VAL A 95 38.00 -18.50 -2.01
C VAL A 95 37.47 -17.09 -1.69
N ASN A 96 36.83 -16.38 -2.63
CA ASN A 96 36.09 -15.16 -2.29
C ASN A 96 35.13 -14.68 -3.42
N PRO A 97 33.84 -15.05 -3.41
CA PRO A 97 32.90 -14.78 -4.52
C PRO A 97 32.56 -13.29 -4.74
N LEU A 98 32.79 -12.41 -3.76
CA LEU A 98 32.38 -10.99 -3.83
C LEU A 98 33.34 -10.10 -4.62
N SER A 99 34.67 -10.29 -4.48
CA SER A 99 35.67 -9.47 -5.20
C SER A 99 35.68 -9.74 -6.71
N SER A 100 35.31 -10.95 -7.11
CA SER A 100 35.19 -11.37 -8.51
C SER A 100 34.01 -10.67 -9.21
N LEU A 101 32.96 -10.33 -8.46
CA LEU A 101 31.78 -9.63 -8.95
C LEU A 101 32.08 -8.13 -9.20
N GLU A 102 32.86 -7.50 -8.32
CA GLU A 102 33.31 -6.10 -8.49
C GLU A 102 34.23 -5.91 -9.71
N HIS A 103 35.11 -6.89 -9.98
CA HIS A 103 36.02 -6.84 -11.14
C HIS A 103 35.30 -7.10 -12.47
N ALA A 104 34.20 -7.86 -12.46
CA ALA A 104 33.33 -8.06 -13.61
C ALA A 104 32.42 -6.85 -13.89
N ALA A 105 31.95 -6.17 -12.84
CA ALA A 105 31.11 -4.98 -12.93
C ALA A 105 31.83 -3.73 -13.48
N SER A 106 33.16 -3.65 -13.33
CA SER A 106 34.00 -2.53 -13.78
C SER A 106 34.54 -2.67 -15.23
N GLY A 107 33.99 -3.61 -16.01
CA GLY A 107 34.20 -3.69 -17.46
C GLY A 107 35.37 -4.55 -17.94
N GLY A 108 36.07 -5.24 -17.04
CA GLY A 108 37.31 -5.96 -17.36
C GLY A 108 37.17 -7.34 -18.01
N ILE A 109 36.00 -7.99 -17.97
CA ILE A 109 35.88 -9.38 -18.46
C ILE A 109 34.60 -9.63 -19.25
N GLN A 110 34.72 -9.64 -20.57
CA GLN A 110 33.65 -9.96 -21.54
C GLN A 110 33.43 -11.49 -21.60
N TRP A 111 32.83 -12.10 -20.57
CA TRP A 111 32.43 -13.51 -20.62
C TRP A 111 31.14 -13.68 -21.44
N PHE A 112 31.20 -14.56 -22.46
CA PHE A 112 30.21 -14.86 -23.52
C PHE A 112 29.86 -13.72 -24.49
N SER A 113 30.84 -13.30 -25.32
CA SER A 113 30.64 -12.51 -26.54
C SER A 113 29.56 -13.06 -27.52
N PRO A 114 29.35 -14.39 -27.67
CA PRO A 114 28.36 -14.89 -28.61
C PRO A 114 26.93 -14.37 -28.39
N VAL A 115 26.55 -14.09 -27.13
CA VAL A 115 25.23 -13.51 -26.81
C VAL A 115 25.15 -12.04 -27.25
N LYS A 116 26.22 -11.27 -27.06
CA LYS A 116 26.33 -9.88 -27.52
C LYS A 116 26.35 -9.79 -29.05
N ASP A 117 27.07 -10.71 -29.69
CA ASP A 117 27.18 -10.78 -31.15
C ASP A 117 25.87 -11.26 -31.80
N LEU A 118 25.09 -12.09 -31.10
CA LEU A 118 23.79 -12.61 -31.58
C LEU A 118 22.61 -11.68 -31.29
N THR A 119 22.60 -11.01 -30.13
CA THR A 119 21.43 -10.25 -29.64
C THR A 119 21.66 -8.74 -29.54
N GLY A 120 22.88 -8.27 -29.80
CA GLY A 120 23.29 -6.88 -29.60
C GLY A 120 23.47 -6.48 -28.14
N ARG A 121 23.26 -7.39 -27.18
CA ARG A 121 23.31 -7.13 -25.73
C ARG A 121 24.12 -8.23 -25.02
N PRO A 122 25.03 -7.86 -24.10
CA PRO A 122 25.81 -8.86 -23.36
C PRO A 122 24.91 -9.65 -22.40
N LEU A 123 25.39 -10.79 -21.91
CA LEU A 123 24.70 -11.55 -20.87
C LEU A 123 24.82 -10.86 -19.50
N PHE A 124 25.94 -10.19 -19.25
CA PHE A 124 26.28 -9.49 -18.01
C PHE A 124 26.87 -8.11 -18.29
N GLY A 125 26.64 -7.15 -17.40
CA GLY A 125 27.26 -5.82 -17.42
C GLY A 125 26.25 -4.67 -17.52
N ASN A 126 26.64 -3.48 -17.08
CA ASN A 126 25.74 -2.32 -17.10
C ASN A 126 25.60 -1.71 -18.51
N GLY A 127 24.47 -1.08 -18.77
CA GLY A 127 24.24 -0.26 -19.94
C GLY A 127 25.05 1.04 -19.86
N ALA A 128 25.41 1.59 -21.02
CA ALA A 128 26.12 2.87 -21.09
C ALA A 128 25.12 4.03 -21.03
N ASP A 129 25.42 5.06 -20.24
CA ASP A 129 24.55 6.23 -20.15
C ASP A 129 24.49 6.99 -21.47
N GLY A 130 23.35 7.60 -21.74
CA GLY A 130 23.16 8.54 -22.83
C GLY A 130 23.98 9.79 -22.61
N ALA A 131 24.61 10.31 -23.67
CA ALA A 131 25.41 11.53 -23.56
C ALA A 131 24.53 12.73 -23.14
N THR A 132 24.93 13.46 -22.10
CA THR A 132 24.27 14.68 -21.62
C THR A 132 24.12 15.72 -22.74
N GLY A 133 22.98 16.41 -22.76
CA GLY A 133 22.67 17.44 -23.75
C GLY A 133 22.43 16.89 -25.16
N THR A 134 22.18 15.58 -25.33
CA THR A 134 21.90 14.98 -26.64
C THR A 134 20.52 14.35 -26.74
N GLY A 135 19.80 14.18 -25.62
CA GLY A 135 18.52 13.45 -25.57
C GLY A 135 18.63 11.97 -25.93
N ARG A 136 19.85 11.40 -25.95
CA ARG A 136 20.06 10.00 -26.35
C ARG A 136 19.65 9.07 -25.22
N ALA A 137 18.97 7.98 -25.58
CA ALA A 137 18.60 6.94 -24.63
C ALA A 137 19.83 6.25 -24.03
N GLY A 138 19.70 5.84 -22.77
CA GLY A 138 20.66 4.96 -22.12
C GLY A 138 20.67 3.56 -22.74
N GLY A 139 21.85 2.98 -22.82
CA GLY A 139 22.05 1.61 -23.29
C GLY A 139 21.41 0.60 -22.34
N ALA A 140 20.97 -0.53 -22.87
CA ALA A 140 20.47 -1.61 -22.03
C ALA A 140 21.60 -2.33 -21.31
N GLY A 141 21.38 -2.70 -20.04
CA GLY A 141 22.22 -3.63 -19.31
C GLY A 141 22.15 -5.05 -19.89
N GLY A 142 23.02 -5.92 -19.37
CA GLY A 142 23.12 -7.32 -19.76
C GLY A 142 21.82 -8.09 -19.53
N TRP A 143 21.60 -9.14 -20.32
CA TRP A 143 20.34 -9.90 -20.27
C TRP A 143 20.04 -10.51 -18.91
N LEU A 144 21.05 -10.99 -18.18
CA LEU A 144 20.84 -11.69 -16.91
C LEU A 144 21.15 -10.78 -15.70
N ILE A 145 22.30 -10.10 -15.71
CA ILE A 145 22.71 -9.20 -14.62
C ILE A 145 23.28 -7.91 -15.20
N GLY A 146 22.73 -6.77 -14.79
CA GLY A 146 23.24 -5.46 -15.17
C GLY A 146 22.20 -4.36 -15.07
N ASN A 147 22.63 -3.18 -14.65
CA ASN A 147 21.79 -1.99 -14.62
C ASN A 147 21.62 -1.44 -16.04
N GLY A 148 20.46 -0.85 -16.33
CA GLY A 148 20.31 0.00 -17.51
C GLY A 148 21.14 1.28 -17.34
N GLY A 149 21.66 1.82 -18.45
CA GLY A 149 22.29 3.14 -18.43
C GLY A 149 21.25 4.25 -18.38
N ASP A 150 21.61 5.40 -17.83
CA ASP A 150 20.70 6.55 -17.70
C ASP A 150 20.47 7.24 -19.03
N GLY A 151 19.33 7.89 -19.18
CA GLY A 151 19.01 8.72 -20.33
C GLY A 151 19.81 10.01 -20.35
N GLY A 152 20.38 10.38 -21.50
CA GLY A 152 21.08 11.66 -21.65
C GLY A 152 20.10 12.83 -21.63
N SER A 153 20.42 13.90 -20.90
CA SER A 153 19.58 15.11 -20.89
C SER A 153 19.41 15.73 -22.28
N GLY A 154 18.30 16.43 -22.50
CA GLY A 154 17.97 17.07 -23.78
C GLY A 154 18.84 18.28 -24.10
N VAL A 155 18.94 18.61 -25.40
CA VAL A 155 19.69 19.81 -25.84
C VAL A 155 19.06 21.06 -25.23
N ALA A 156 19.87 21.95 -24.64
CA ALA A 156 19.35 23.26 -24.22
C ALA A 156 18.96 24.10 -25.45
N GLY A 157 17.89 24.89 -25.31
CA GLY A 157 17.47 25.82 -26.34
C GLY A 157 18.55 26.86 -26.65
N THR A 158 18.61 27.29 -27.91
CA THR A 158 19.50 28.34 -28.43
C THR A 158 18.69 29.44 -29.10
N SER A 159 19.29 30.59 -29.40
CA SER A 159 18.61 31.68 -30.12
C SER A 159 18.03 31.25 -31.48
N THR A 160 18.59 30.22 -32.12
CA THR A 160 18.15 29.67 -33.42
C THR A 160 17.28 28.41 -33.29
N SER A 161 17.20 27.80 -32.11
CA SER A 161 16.26 26.72 -31.76
C SER A 161 15.85 26.91 -30.31
N PRO A 162 14.87 27.79 -30.05
CA PRO A 162 14.61 28.29 -28.70
C PRO A 162 13.99 27.27 -27.75
N SER A 163 13.32 26.25 -28.27
CA SER A 163 12.82 25.14 -27.46
C SER A 163 13.98 24.23 -27.05
N GLY A 164 13.96 23.74 -25.80
CA GLY A 164 14.83 22.64 -25.43
C GLY A 164 14.47 21.36 -26.20
N GLY A 165 15.39 20.41 -26.26
CA GLY A 165 15.13 19.05 -26.70
C GLY A 165 14.69 18.16 -25.54
N ASN A 166 13.94 17.11 -25.82
CA ASN A 166 13.54 16.14 -24.79
C ASN A 166 14.76 15.37 -24.27
N GLY A 167 14.70 14.88 -23.03
CA GLY A 167 15.71 13.95 -22.52
C GLY A 167 15.62 12.57 -23.16
N GLY A 168 16.64 11.74 -22.99
CA GLY A 168 16.66 10.36 -23.49
C GLY A 168 15.99 9.38 -22.53
N ALA A 169 15.37 8.31 -23.04
CA ALA A 169 14.81 7.29 -22.15
C ALA A 169 15.92 6.51 -21.41
N GLY A 170 15.65 6.07 -20.19
CA GLY A 170 16.56 5.17 -19.47
C GLY A 170 16.68 3.78 -20.13
N GLY A 171 17.79 3.11 -19.88
CA GLY A 171 18.09 1.77 -20.38
C GLY A 171 17.42 0.65 -19.59
N ALA A 172 17.18 -0.49 -20.23
CA ALA A 172 16.58 -1.65 -19.55
C ALA A 172 17.59 -2.39 -18.66
N ALA A 173 17.14 -2.88 -17.51
CA ALA A 173 17.90 -3.75 -16.61
C ALA A 173 17.96 -5.22 -17.09
N GLY A 174 18.81 -6.01 -16.43
CA GLY A 174 18.86 -7.47 -16.56
C GLY A 174 17.72 -8.22 -15.88
N TRP A 175 17.52 -9.48 -16.28
CA TRP A 175 16.36 -10.30 -15.94
C TRP A 175 16.37 -10.91 -14.54
N LEU A 176 17.55 -11.00 -13.91
CA LEU A 176 17.69 -11.59 -12.59
C LEU A 176 18.04 -10.53 -11.55
N TRP A 177 18.97 -9.64 -11.90
CA TRP A 177 19.40 -8.54 -11.04
C TRP A 177 19.77 -7.30 -11.88
N GLY A 178 19.29 -6.14 -11.46
CA GLY A 178 19.68 -4.84 -12.00
C GLY A 178 18.63 -3.77 -11.72
N HIS A 179 18.97 -2.50 -11.92
CA HIS A 179 18.05 -1.37 -11.86
C HIS A 179 17.82 -0.81 -13.27
N GLY A 180 16.57 -0.43 -13.59
CA GLY A 180 16.31 0.31 -14.82
C GLY A 180 17.02 1.66 -14.77
N GLY A 181 17.55 2.12 -15.90
CA GLY A 181 18.17 3.44 -15.97
C GLY A 181 17.13 4.54 -15.82
N ASP A 182 17.56 5.68 -15.28
CA ASP A 182 16.73 6.86 -15.11
C ASP A 182 16.44 7.51 -16.46
N GLY A 183 15.29 8.16 -16.59
CA GLY A 183 14.97 9.00 -17.73
C GLY A 183 15.80 10.29 -17.72
N GLY A 184 16.17 10.78 -18.90
CA GLY A 184 16.92 12.01 -19.05
C GLY A 184 16.02 13.24 -18.89
N ASP A 185 16.59 14.29 -18.31
CA ASP A 185 15.91 15.58 -18.15
C ASP A 185 15.66 16.27 -19.51
N GLY A 186 14.54 16.97 -19.63
CA GLY A 186 14.25 17.87 -20.73
C GLY A 186 15.18 19.08 -20.72
N GLY A 187 15.61 19.52 -21.91
CA GLY A 187 16.38 20.73 -22.06
C GLY A 187 15.58 21.98 -21.70
N ASN A 188 16.22 22.93 -21.03
CA ASN A 188 15.64 24.25 -20.77
C ASN A 188 15.49 25.03 -22.06
N ALA A 189 14.44 25.84 -22.15
CA ALA A 189 14.23 26.77 -23.26
C ALA A 189 15.17 27.99 -23.19
N TYR A 190 15.47 28.56 -24.35
CA TYR A 190 16.19 29.83 -24.49
C TYR A 190 15.30 31.01 -24.07
N THR A 191 15.87 32.17 -23.75
CA THR A 191 15.20 33.33 -23.11
C THR A 191 14.12 34.05 -23.93
N SER A 192 13.65 33.47 -25.04
CA SER A 192 12.54 33.95 -25.90
C SER A 192 11.31 33.05 -25.70
N PRO A 193 10.09 33.42 -26.12
CA PRO A 193 8.90 32.61 -25.83
C PRO A 193 8.96 31.24 -26.52
N SER A 194 9.42 30.23 -25.78
CA SER A 194 9.46 28.81 -26.16
C SER A 194 9.26 27.90 -24.95
N THR A 195 8.48 26.84 -25.15
CA THR A 195 8.14 25.86 -24.11
C THR A 195 9.37 25.10 -23.65
N GLY A 196 9.42 24.77 -22.36
CA GLY A 196 10.37 23.80 -21.84
C GLY A 196 10.13 22.41 -22.45
N ALA A 197 11.20 21.62 -22.63
CA ALA A 197 11.06 20.28 -23.18
C ALA A 197 10.67 19.26 -22.11
N ALA A 198 9.97 18.20 -22.47
CA ALA A 198 9.60 17.17 -21.50
C ALA A 198 10.83 16.35 -21.06
N GLY A 199 10.86 16.00 -19.78
CA GLY A 199 11.65 14.87 -19.29
C GLY A 199 11.07 13.57 -19.83
N THR A 200 11.90 12.56 -20.04
CA THR A 200 11.41 11.30 -20.62
C THR A 200 11.34 10.17 -19.62
N THR A 201 10.60 9.13 -20.01
CA THR A 201 10.28 8.01 -19.15
C THR A 201 11.53 7.18 -18.82
N ALA A 202 11.62 6.70 -17.59
CA ALA A 202 12.52 5.60 -17.28
C ALA A 202 12.10 4.32 -18.04
N SER A 203 13.05 3.41 -18.24
CA SER A 203 12.82 2.21 -19.07
C SER A 203 11.77 1.28 -18.44
N PRO A 204 10.76 0.81 -19.19
CA PRO A 204 9.98 -0.35 -18.79
C PRO A 204 10.85 -1.62 -18.92
N VAL A 205 11.23 -2.24 -17.79
CA VAL A 205 11.99 -3.51 -17.71
C VAL A 205 11.27 -4.64 -18.50
N PRO A 206 11.69 -5.14 -19.66
CA PRO A 206 10.78 -5.95 -20.50
C PRO A 206 10.30 -7.26 -19.86
N VAL A 207 11.09 -7.86 -18.95
CA VAL A 207 10.76 -9.08 -18.21
C VAL A 207 11.58 -9.09 -16.93
N THR A 208 10.95 -9.53 -15.83
CA THR A 208 11.39 -9.78 -14.44
C THR A 208 12.77 -9.25 -13.99
N GLY A 209 12.90 -8.70 -12.78
CA GLY A 209 14.20 -8.71 -12.05
C GLY A 209 14.81 -7.40 -11.57
N GLY A 210 14.19 -6.23 -11.80
CA GLY A 210 14.76 -4.95 -11.37
C GLY A 210 13.75 -3.90 -10.90
N ASN A 211 14.20 -2.99 -10.04
CA ASN A 211 13.46 -1.76 -9.73
C ASN A 211 13.42 -0.87 -10.98
N GLY A 212 12.35 -0.09 -11.14
CA GLY A 212 12.31 0.89 -12.22
C GLY A 212 13.17 2.12 -11.92
N GLY A 213 13.76 2.72 -12.95
CA GLY A 213 14.44 4.01 -12.83
C GLY A 213 13.45 5.16 -12.63
N ASN A 214 13.92 6.32 -12.22
CA ASN A 214 13.11 7.53 -12.07
C ASN A 214 12.83 8.19 -13.43
N GLY A 215 11.71 8.87 -13.59
CA GLY A 215 11.47 9.70 -14.76
C GLY A 215 12.33 10.96 -14.76
N GLY A 216 12.76 11.42 -15.94
CA GLY A 216 13.57 12.64 -16.07
C GLY A 216 12.77 13.91 -15.75
N ALA A 217 13.42 14.97 -15.28
CA ALA A 217 12.76 16.24 -15.01
C ALA A 217 12.34 16.98 -16.30
N GLY A 218 11.26 17.74 -16.26
CA GLY A 218 10.88 18.66 -17.32
C GLY A 218 11.79 19.88 -17.38
N GLY A 219 12.11 20.35 -18.59
CA GLY A 219 12.89 21.56 -18.80
C GLY A 219 12.09 22.82 -18.47
N ALA A 220 12.76 23.85 -17.93
CA ALA A 220 12.13 25.14 -17.65
C ALA A 220 11.80 25.91 -18.93
N ALA A 221 10.71 26.68 -18.92
CA ALA A 221 10.29 27.48 -20.06
C ALA A 221 11.06 28.81 -20.19
N GLY A 222 11.11 29.36 -21.40
CA GLY A 222 11.69 30.67 -21.67
C GLY A 222 10.76 31.81 -21.21
N TYR A 223 11.27 33.03 -21.14
CA TYR A 223 10.44 34.19 -20.81
C TYR A 223 9.47 34.53 -21.96
N GLY A 224 8.32 35.14 -21.63
CA GLY A 224 7.40 35.69 -22.63
C GLY A 224 8.06 36.77 -23.48
N GLY A 225 7.67 36.94 -24.75
CA GLY A 225 8.09 38.09 -25.56
C GLY A 225 7.56 39.42 -25.00
N ASN A 226 7.97 40.56 -25.57
CA ASN A 226 7.47 41.86 -25.10
C ASN A 226 5.94 41.96 -25.20
N GLY A 227 5.25 42.07 -24.06
CA GLY A 227 3.79 42.10 -23.97
C GLY A 227 3.09 40.76 -24.24
N ALA A 228 3.84 39.67 -24.41
CA ALA A 228 3.32 38.34 -24.64
C ALA A 228 3.25 37.54 -23.33
N SER A 229 2.30 36.61 -23.25
CA SER A 229 2.23 35.67 -22.13
C SER A 229 3.48 34.78 -22.08
N GLY A 230 3.83 34.37 -20.87
CA GLY A 230 4.79 33.31 -20.64
C GLY A 230 4.33 31.98 -21.24
N VAL A 231 5.30 31.09 -21.40
CA VAL A 231 5.15 29.78 -22.06
C VAL A 231 5.22 28.67 -21.03
N ALA A 232 4.61 27.52 -21.33
CA ALA A 232 4.52 26.42 -20.38
C ALA A 232 5.87 25.74 -20.13
N GLY A 233 6.11 25.33 -18.89
CA GLY A 233 7.22 24.45 -18.52
C GLY A 233 7.04 23.04 -19.10
N GLY A 234 8.13 22.28 -19.23
CA GLY A 234 8.09 20.91 -19.71
C GLY A 234 7.51 19.95 -18.66
N ASP A 235 6.84 18.89 -19.09
CA ASP A 235 6.34 17.86 -18.18
C ASP A 235 7.48 16.97 -17.65
N GLY A 236 7.29 16.42 -16.45
CA GLY A 236 8.17 15.40 -15.89
C GLY A 236 7.94 14.01 -16.50
N GLY A 237 9.00 13.22 -16.61
CA GLY A 237 8.97 11.87 -17.16
C GLY A 237 8.31 10.87 -16.21
N VAL A 238 7.74 9.79 -16.75
CA VAL A 238 7.14 8.72 -15.94
C VAL A 238 8.23 7.82 -15.34
N GLY A 239 8.06 7.44 -14.07
CA GLY A 239 8.92 6.47 -13.39
C GLY A 239 8.75 5.03 -13.93
N GLY A 240 9.83 4.26 -13.93
CA GLY A 240 9.85 2.88 -14.42
C GLY A 240 9.13 1.91 -13.48
N ALA A 241 8.55 0.85 -14.02
CA ALA A 241 7.88 -0.17 -13.20
C ALA A 241 8.89 -1.12 -12.52
N ASN A 242 8.63 -1.51 -11.27
CA ASN A 242 9.29 -2.65 -10.61
C ASN A 242 8.65 -3.95 -11.11
N ARG A 243 9.49 -4.92 -11.51
CA ARG A 243 9.07 -6.26 -11.92
C ARG A 243 9.86 -7.38 -11.25
N GLN A 244 10.40 -7.17 -10.06
CA GLN A 244 11.06 -8.23 -9.31
C GLN A 244 10.10 -9.37 -8.97
N LEU A 245 10.54 -10.63 -9.05
CA LEU A 245 9.70 -11.78 -8.70
C LEU A 245 9.35 -11.80 -7.20
N ILE A 246 10.31 -11.51 -6.32
CA ILE A 246 10.11 -11.35 -4.88
C ILE A 246 10.74 -10.02 -4.50
N SER A 247 9.94 -9.06 -4.05
CA SER A 247 10.38 -7.70 -3.80
C SER A 247 10.15 -7.35 -2.33
N ILE A 248 11.12 -7.72 -1.49
CA ILE A 248 11.11 -7.35 -0.07
C ILE A 248 11.44 -5.85 0.14
N HIS A 249 12.04 -5.17 -0.84
CA HIS A 249 12.41 -3.75 -0.80
C HIS A 249 12.32 -3.01 -2.15
N GLY A 250 11.80 -3.62 -3.22
CA GLY A 250 11.80 -2.99 -4.54
C GLY A 250 10.62 -2.03 -4.72
N ALA A 251 10.90 -0.87 -5.31
CA ALA A 251 9.94 0.17 -5.60
C ALA A 251 9.85 0.44 -7.10
N GLY A 252 8.66 0.80 -7.57
CA GLY A 252 8.55 1.54 -8.82
C GLY A 252 9.33 2.85 -8.73
N GLY A 253 9.91 3.30 -9.84
CA GLY A 253 10.69 4.54 -9.87
C GLY A 253 9.80 5.76 -9.67
N PHE A 254 10.38 6.86 -9.16
CA PHE A 254 9.65 8.10 -8.98
C PHE A 254 9.31 8.76 -10.32
N GLY A 255 8.19 9.47 -10.37
CA GLY A 255 7.90 10.37 -11.47
C GLY A 255 8.82 11.59 -11.44
N GLY A 256 9.24 12.05 -12.62
CA GLY A 256 10.07 13.24 -12.77
C GLY A 256 9.34 14.52 -12.38
N THR A 257 10.06 15.49 -11.83
CA THR A 257 9.51 16.81 -11.53
C THR A 257 9.25 17.58 -12.83
N ALA A 258 8.20 18.38 -12.89
CA ALA A 258 7.97 19.22 -14.05
C ALA A 258 8.85 20.49 -14.04
N GLY A 259 9.00 21.11 -15.21
CA GLY A 259 9.66 22.39 -15.39
C GLY A 259 8.74 23.57 -15.08
N ASP A 260 9.34 24.70 -14.68
CA ASP A 260 8.62 25.92 -14.36
C ASP A 260 8.13 26.66 -15.61
N GLY A 261 7.00 27.34 -15.47
CA GLY A 261 6.43 28.22 -16.47
C GLY A 261 7.22 29.53 -16.63
N GLY A 262 7.27 30.03 -17.85
CA GLY A 262 7.99 31.26 -18.18
C GLY A 262 7.34 32.49 -17.59
N SER A 263 8.11 33.42 -17.05
CA SER A 263 7.56 34.73 -16.62
C SER A 263 7.35 35.67 -17.81
N ALA A 264 6.33 36.54 -17.75
CA ALA A 264 6.08 37.54 -18.78
C ALA A 264 7.03 38.75 -18.67
N LEU A 265 7.50 39.28 -19.81
CA LEU A 265 8.47 40.39 -19.87
C LEU A 265 7.81 41.79 -19.87
N THR A 266 8.55 42.76 -19.34
CA THR A 266 8.06 44.07 -18.89
C THR A 266 8.32 45.22 -19.88
N SER A 267 7.60 45.31 -21.01
CA SER A 267 7.74 46.50 -21.87
C SER A 267 6.54 46.84 -22.79
N GLY A 268 5.34 47.05 -22.26
CA GLY A 268 4.23 47.55 -23.08
C GLY A 268 2.97 47.95 -22.32
N MET A 269 2.03 48.59 -23.05
CA MET A 269 0.73 49.02 -22.51
C MET A 269 -0.20 47.84 -22.15
N ALA A 270 0.14 46.61 -22.53
CA ALA A 270 -0.57 45.38 -22.17
C ALA A 270 0.37 44.44 -21.41
N SER A 271 -0.12 43.89 -20.30
CA SER A 271 0.62 42.99 -19.42
C SER A 271 0.36 41.53 -19.80
N GLY A 272 1.43 40.80 -20.15
CA GLY A 272 1.35 39.37 -20.45
C GLY A 272 1.09 38.54 -19.19
N ALA A 273 0.33 37.44 -19.31
CA ALA A 273 0.16 36.49 -18.22
C ALA A 273 1.41 35.61 -18.05
N GLY A 274 1.71 35.12 -16.86
CA GLY A 274 2.76 34.11 -16.67
C GLY A 274 2.40 32.78 -17.35
N GLY A 275 3.41 32.01 -17.74
CA GLY A 275 3.25 30.67 -18.31
C GLY A 275 2.90 29.65 -17.23
N ALA A 276 2.14 28.61 -17.58
CA ALA A 276 1.84 27.54 -16.63
C ALA A 276 3.06 26.68 -16.32
N GLY A 277 3.16 26.16 -15.09
CA GLY A 277 4.11 25.10 -14.76
C GLY A 277 3.77 23.80 -15.48
N GLY A 278 4.77 22.97 -15.78
CA GLY A 278 4.56 21.65 -16.38
C GLY A 278 3.90 20.68 -15.41
N THR A 279 3.39 19.55 -15.90
CA THR A 279 2.82 18.49 -15.07
C THR A 279 3.90 17.52 -14.55
N GLY A 280 3.82 17.12 -13.29
CA GLY A 280 4.72 16.13 -12.71
C GLY A 280 4.48 14.74 -13.31
N GLY A 281 5.54 13.96 -13.51
CA GLY A 281 5.44 12.62 -14.09
C GLY A 281 4.78 11.61 -13.15
N ALA A 282 4.10 10.60 -13.67
CA ALA A 282 3.54 9.54 -12.81
C ALA A 282 4.64 8.65 -12.21
N GLY A 283 4.42 8.16 -10.99
CA GLY A 283 5.27 7.14 -10.38
C GLY A 283 5.11 5.77 -11.04
N GLY A 284 6.17 4.98 -11.06
CA GLY A 284 6.19 3.66 -11.66
C GLY A 284 5.40 2.63 -10.84
N ALA A 285 4.72 1.71 -11.52
CA ALA A 285 3.97 0.65 -10.84
C ALA A 285 4.89 -0.42 -10.23
N ASN A 286 4.43 -1.10 -9.18
CA ASN A 286 5.03 -2.33 -8.68
C ASN A 286 4.23 -3.55 -9.10
N LEU A 287 4.83 -4.37 -9.97
CA LEU A 287 4.26 -5.62 -10.51
C LEU A 287 4.97 -6.86 -9.93
N SER A 288 5.49 -6.78 -8.70
CA SER A 288 6.07 -7.96 -8.05
C SER A 288 5.02 -9.02 -7.70
N LEU A 289 5.42 -10.27 -7.52
CA LEU A 289 4.52 -11.30 -6.98
C LEU A 289 4.33 -11.15 -5.45
N ILE A 290 5.36 -10.68 -4.73
CA ILE A 290 5.35 -10.55 -3.27
C ILE A 290 6.04 -9.25 -2.86
N GLY A 291 5.33 -8.35 -2.17
CA GLY A 291 5.87 -7.13 -1.55
C GLY A 291 6.23 -5.97 -2.51
N GLY A 292 6.75 -4.90 -1.93
CA GLY A 292 7.27 -3.70 -2.60
C GLY A 292 6.28 -2.52 -2.69
N SER A 293 6.71 -1.40 -3.26
CA SER A 293 5.88 -0.17 -3.35
C SER A 293 5.76 0.40 -4.76
N GLY A 294 4.62 0.99 -5.10
CA GLY A 294 4.55 1.90 -6.23
C GLY A 294 5.47 3.10 -6.02
N GLY A 295 6.01 3.66 -7.10
CA GLY A 295 6.81 4.89 -7.06
C GLY A 295 5.94 6.11 -6.78
N ALA A 296 6.46 7.13 -6.10
CA ALA A 296 5.69 8.36 -5.91
C ALA A 296 5.61 9.18 -7.20
N GLY A 297 4.53 9.95 -7.35
CA GLY A 297 4.37 10.89 -8.46
C GLY A 297 5.28 12.10 -8.34
N GLY A 298 5.65 12.67 -9.49
CA GLY A 298 6.50 13.85 -9.60
C GLY A 298 5.78 15.13 -9.19
N VAL A 299 6.55 16.12 -8.75
CA VAL A 299 6.04 17.45 -8.37
C VAL A 299 5.69 18.26 -9.63
N GLY A 300 4.57 18.99 -9.60
CA GLY A 300 4.18 19.91 -10.66
C GLY A 300 5.03 21.19 -10.67
N GLY A 301 5.25 21.79 -11.84
CA GLY A 301 6.11 22.96 -12.00
C GLY A 301 5.48 24.24 -11.44
N VAL A 302 6.29 25.23 -11.09
CA VAL A 302 5.79 26.54 -10.62
C VAL A 302 5.28 27.37 -11.80
N GLY A 303 4.17 28.07 -11.62
CA GLY A 303 3.67 29.02 -12.61
C GLY A 303 4.53 30.28 -12.72
N GLY A 304 4.75 30.78 -13.93
CA GLY A 304 5.53 31.99 -14.19
C GLY A 304 4.84 33.26 -13.67
N HIS A 305 5.62 34.33 -13.48
CA HIS A 305 5.07 35.61 -13.01
C HIS A 305 4.36 36.39 -14.12
N GLY A 306 3.28 37.10 -13.75
CA GLY A 306 2.62 38.05 -14.63
C GLY A 306 3.44 39.31 -14.89
N GLY A 307 3.29 39.89 -16.07
CA GLY A 307 4.03 41.09 -16.47
C GLY A 307 3.53 42.35 -15.78
N MET A 308 4.39 43.34 -15.54
CA MET A 308 3.94 44.62 -14.96
C MET A 308 3.07 45.40 -15.97
N GLY A 309 2.03 46.08 -15.47
CA GLY A 309 1.19 46.96 -16.28
C GLY A 309 1.89 48.28 -16.62
N GLY A 310 1.69 48.79 -17.84
CA GLY A 310 2.03 50.17 -18.19
C GLY A 310 1.15 51.19 -17.45
N ALA A 311 1.48 52.49 -17.49
CA ALA A 311 0.77 53.52 -16.72
C ALA A 311 -0.77 53.46 -16.90
N GLY A 312 -1.51 53.29 -15.79
CA GLY A 312 -2.97 53.13 -15.79
C GLY A 312 -3.50 51.74 -16.19
N ALA A 313 -2.64 50.80 -16.57
CA ALA A 313 -3.01 49.44 -16.99
C ALA A 313 -2.87 48.43 -15.85
N THR A 314 -3.70 47.38 -15.89
CA THR A 314 -3.67 46.29 -14.92
C THR A 314 -2.39 45.45 -15.09
N GLY A 315 -1.85 44.93 -13.98
CA GLY A 315 -0.78 43.94 -14.05
C GLY A 315 -1.27 42.62 -14.67
N GLY A 316 -0.36 41.83 -15.22
CA GLY A 316 -0.66 40.58 -15.90
C GLY A 316 -0.96 39.47 -14.91
N LEU A 317 -1.76 38.48 -15.31
CA LEU A 317 -2.08 37.35 -14.43
C LEU A 317 -0.82 36.51 -14.16
N GLY A 318 -0.69 35.96 -12.95
CA GLY A 318 0.29 34.90 -12.69
C GLY A 318 -0.07 33.62 -13.47
N GLY A 319 0.93 32.86 -13.87
CA GLY A 319 0.72 31.56 -14.50
C GLY A 319 0.27 30.52 -13.48
N ASN A 320 -0.55 29.56 -13.89
CA ASN A 320 -1.00 28.50 -12.99
C ASN A 320 0.15 27.54 -12.66
N GLY A 321 0.19 27.03 -11.43
CA GLY A 321 1.05 25.92 -11.06
C GLY A 321 0.66 24.65 -11.81
N GLY A 322 1.64 23.83 -12.13
CA GLY A 322 1.43 22.56 -12.81
C GLY A 322 0.86 21.49 -11.87
N ASN A 323 0.04 20.60 -12.39
CA ASN A 323 -0.49 19.48 -11.61
C ASN A 323 0.63 18.49 -11.26
N ALA A 324 0.52 17.83 -10.12
CA ALA A 324 1.43 16.77 -9.77
C ALA A 324 1.12 15.45 -10.51
N GLY A 325 2.12 14.57 -10.54
CA GLY A 325 1.96 13.20 -11.02
C GLY A 325 1.24 12.31 -10.03
N ALA A 326 0.51 11.31 -10.52
CA ALA A 326 -0.08 10.28 -9.68
C ALA A 326 1.00 9.32 -9.14
N GLY A 327 0.77 8.76 -7.97
CA GLY A 327 1.58 7.66 -7.45
C GLY A 327 1.34 6.36 -8.22
N GLY A 328 2.37 5.53 -8.32
CA GLY A 328 2.32 4.26 -9.01
C GLY A 328 1.48 3.22 -8.27
N ALA A 329 0.78 2.37 -9.01
CA ALA A 329 0.00 1.27 -8.45
C ALA A 329 0.90 0.15 -7.86
N ASN A 330 0.36 -0.63 -6.93
CA ASN A 330 0.90 -1.89 -6.47
C ASN A 330 -0.06 -3.04 -6.84
N ASP A 331 0.38 -3.92 -7.73
CA ASP A 331 -0.37 -5.08 -8.22
C ASP A 331 0.16 -6.40 -7.62
N ALA A 332 0.84 -6.34 -6.47
CA ALA A 332 1.44 -7.53 -5.87
C ALA A 332 0.39 -8.46 -5.27
N LEU A 333 0.62 -9.78 -5.38
CA LEU A 333 -0.33 -10.79 -4.90
C LEU A 333 -0.39 -10.86 -3.36
N LEU A 334 0.75 -10.60 -2.70
CA LEU A 334 0.95 -10.67 -1.25
C LEU A 334 1.77 -9.47 -0.76
N GLY A 335 1.14 -8.50 -0.09
CA GLY A 335 1.80 -7.31 0.50
C GLY A 335 2.18 -6.21 -0.49
N GLY A 336 2.11 -4.95 -0.06
CA GLY A 336 2.69 -3.80 -0.78
C GLY A 336 1.91 -2.49 -0.61
N VAL A 337 2.56 -1.36 -0.88
CA VAL A 337 1.91 -0.03 -0.77
C VAL A 337 1.85 0.67 -2.12
N GLY A 338 0.72 1.31 -2.41
CA GLY A 338 0.64 2.25 -3.53
C GLY A 338 1.58 3.44 -3.34
N GLY A 339 2.13 3.98 -4.42
CA GLY A 339 3.02 5.14 -4.34
C GLY A 339 2.25 6.41 -3.94
N ALA A 340 2.89 7.35 -3.25
CA ALA A 340 2.24 8.63 -2.93
C ALA A 340 2.02 9.49 -4.19
N GLY A 341 0.96 10.28 -4.23
CA GLY A 341 0.80 11.32 -5.25
C GLY A 341 1.81 12.46 -5.07
N GLY A 342 2.23 13.08 -6.16
CA GLY A 342 3.16 14.21 -6.12
C GLY A 342 2.52 15.48 -5.57
N LEU A 343 3.34 16.47 -5.21
CA LEU A 343 2.86 17.79 -4.79
C LEU A 343 2.51 18.67 -6.00
N GLY A 344 1.38 19.37 -5.93
CA GLY A 344 1.01 20.34 -6.96
C GLY A 344 1.97 21.53 -6.98
N GLY A 345 2.20 22.10 -8.16
CA GLY A 345 3.06 23.28 -8.33
C GLY A 345 2.41 24.55 -7.79
N ASN A 346 3.22 25.51 -7.35
CA ASN A 346 2.71 26.78 -6.86
C ASN A 346 2.23 27.67 -8.02
N GLY A 347 1.19 28.46 -7.77
CA GLY A 347 0.75 29.50 -8.70
C GLY A 347 1.76 30.65 -8.77
N GLY A 348 1.93 31.22 -9.97
CA GLY A 348 2.78 32.37 -10.19
C GLY A 348 2.23 33.65 -9.59
N ILE A 349 3.10 34.54 -9.13
CA ILE A 349 2.69 35.86 -8.63
C ILE A 349 2.14 36.72 -9.78
N GLY A 350 1.04 37.43 -9.54
CA GLY A 350 0.49 38.39 -10.49
C GLY A 350 1.37 39.63 -10.66
N GLY A 351 1.32 40.24 -11.84
CA GLY A 351 2.11 41.42 -12.17
C GLY A 351 1.67 42.66 -11.39
N THR A 352 2.59 43.59 -11.14
CA THR A 352 2.23 44.86 -10.49
C THR A 352 1.46 45.76 -11.46
N GLY A 353 0.44 46.47 -10.97
CA GLY A 353 -0.30 47.45 -11.77
C GLY A 353 0.58 48.67 -12.12
N GLY A 354 0.22 49.37 -13.20
CA GLY A 354 1.02 50.50 -13.66
C GLY A 354 0.88 51.75 -12.79
N THR A 355 1.98 52.49 -12.63
CA THR A 355 1.99 53.78 -11.92
C THR A 355 1.08 54.79 -12.62
N GLY A 356 0.35 55.63 -11.87
CA GLY A 356 -0.43 56.74 -12.44
C GLY A 356 0.46 57.69 -13.26
N ALA A 357 -0.10 58.28 -14.34
CA ALA A 357 0.65 59.19 -15.20
C ALA A 357 1.08 60.48 -14.46
N THR A 358 2.19 61.07 -14.93
CA THR A 358 2.79 62.30 -14.40
C THR A 358 1.79 63.46 -14.33
N ALA A 359 1.87 64.23 -13.25
CA ALA A 359 0.97 65.31 -12.80
C ALA A 359 0.17 66.07 -13.89
N GLY A 360 -1.16 66.01 -13.81
CA GLY A 360 -2.05 66.94 -14.52
C GLY A 360 -3.49 66.47 -14.75
N THR A 361 -3.72 65.15 -14.86
CA THR A 361 -5.07 64.58 -14.99
C THR A 361 -5.17 63.36 -14.07
N GLY A 362 -5.95 63.48 -12.99
CA GLY A 362 -6.02 62.47 -11.92
C GLY A 362 -6.60 61.13 -12.36
N GLN A 363 -5.78 60.27 -12.97
CA GLN A 363 -6.13 58.88 -13.24
C GLN A 363 -5.56 57.98 -12.14
N ALA A 364 -6.39 57.08 -11.61
CA ALA A 364 -5.98 56.07 -10.64
C ALA A 364 -4.88 55.17 -11.24
N GLY A 365 -3.94 54.70 -10.41
CA GLY A 365 -2.97 53.68 -10.81
C GLY A 365 -3.70 52.40 -11.26
N GLY A 366 -3.07 51.62 -12.13
CA GLY A 366 -3.62 50.34 -12.56
C GLY A 366 -3.66 49.35 -11.39
N VAL A 367 -4.66 48.47 -11.36
CA VAL A 367 -4.75 47.40 -10.34
C VAL A 367 -3.69 46.32 -10.62
N GLY A 368 -3.17 45.68 -9.57
CA GLY A 368 -2.30 44.50 -9.73
C GLY A 368 -3.02 43.36 -10.45
N GLY A 369 -2.26 42.54 -11.18
CA GLY A 369 -2.75 41.29 -11.73
C GLY A 369 -2.99 40.28 -10.62
N ALA A 370 -4.00 39.42 -10.78
CA ALA A 370 -4.22 38.30 -9.88
C ALA A 370 -3.07 37.27 -10.01
N GLY A 371 -2.73 36.58 -8.93
CA GLY A 371 -1.82 35.44 -9.00
C GLY A 371 -2.46 34.24 -9.69
N GLY A 372 -1.63 33.31 -10.15
CA GLY A 372 -2.08 32.06 -10.75
C GLY A 372 -2.63 31.09 -9.73
N ASP A 373 -3.45 30.17 -10.21
CA ASP A 373 -3.99 29.06 -9.42
C ASP A 373 -2.86 28.08 -9.05
N ALA A 374 -2.99 27.41 -7.90
CA ALA A 374 -2.11 26.30 -7.57
C ALA A 374 -2.43 25.06 -8.41
N GLY A 375 -1.40 24.27 -8.71
CA GLY A 375 -1.55 22.96 -9.29
C GLY A 375 -2.20 21.97 -8.31
N ALA A 376 -2.99 21.05 -8.84
CA ALA A 376 -3.59 19.99 -8.03
C ALA A 376 -2.52 18.99 -7.55
N GLY A 377 -2.68 18.49 -6.32
CA GLY A 377 -1.89 17.38 -5.81
C GLY A 377 -2.22 16.07 -6.53
N GLY A 378 -1.25 15.19 -6.66
CA GLY A 378 -1.39 13.91 -7.34
C GLY A 378 -2.26 12.94 -6.55
N ALA A 379 -3.00 12.07 -7.24
CA ALA A 379 -3.67 10.94 -6.60
C ALA A 379 -2.64 9.94 -6.06
N GLY A 380 -2.93 9.32 -4.92
CA GLY A 380 -2.16 8.19 -4.42
C GLY A 380 -2.38 6.93 -5.27
N GLY A 381 -1.37 6.07 -5.32
CA GLY A 381 -1.41 4.79 -6.02
C GLY A 381 -2.33 3.78 -5.33
N VAL A 382 -2.96 2.93 -6.13
CA VAL A 382 -3.85 1.85 -5.66
C VAL A 382 -3.03 0.63 -5.20
N SER A 383 -3.52 -0.15 -4.23
CA SER A 383 -3.02 -1.50 -3.90
C SER A 383 -4.10 -2.53 -4.20
N ALA A 384 -3.79 -3.59 -4.98
CA ALA A 384 -4.78 -4.51 -5.56
C ALA A 384 -4.57 -6.01 -5.20
N GLY A 385 -3.82 -6.32 -4.14
CA GLY A 385 -3.52 -7.71 -3.73
C GLY A 385 -4.73 -8.48 -3.18
N VAL A 386 -4.87 -9.76 -3.59
CA VAL A 386 -6.00 -10.66 -3.27
C VAL A 386 -5.89 -11.28 -1.85
N PHE A 387 -4.70 -11.24 -1.23
CA PHE A 387 -4.42 -11.82 0.10
C PHE A 387 -3.55 -10.89 0.98
N ASP A 388 -3.88 -9.61 1.06
CA ASP A 388 -3.02 -8.59 1.67
C ASP A 388 -3.60 -7.92 2.93
N PRO A 389 -3.33 -8.45 4.13
CA PRO A 389 -3.72 -7.80 5.39
C PRO A 389 -2.77 -6.65 5.82
N LEU A 390 -1.76 -6.27 5.03
CA LEU A 390 -0.74 -5.26 5.38
C LEU A 390 -0.56 -4.12 4.33
N GLY A 391 -1.24 -4.19 3.19
CA GLY A 391 -1.13 -3.21 2.09
C GLY A 391 -1.95 -1.95 2.32
N HIS A 392 -1.45 -0.80 1.83
CA HIS A 392 -2.10 0.51 1.98
C HIS A 392 -2.06 1.28 0.66
N ALA A 393 -3.15 1.96 0.30
CA ALA A 393 -3.13 2.91 -0.81
C ALA A 393 -2.18 4.08 -0.52
N GLY A 394 -1.56 4.63 -1.55
CA GLY A 394 -0.71 5.81 -1.41
C GLY A 394 -1.50 7.03 -0.93
N SER A 395 -0.86 7.90 -0.16
CA SER A 395 -1.43 9.21 0.20
C SER A 395 -1.58 10.10 -1.03
N ALA A 396 -2.63 10.92 -1.08
CA ALA A 396 -2.70 12.01 -2.07
C ALA A 396 -1.64 13.07 -1.76
N GLY A 397 -1.09 13.69 -2.80
CA GLY A 397 -0.25 14.87 -2.63
C GLY A 397 -1.07 16.11 -2.29
N SER A 398 -0.46 17.09 -1.62
CA SER A 398 -1.10 18.37 -1.37
C SER A 398 -1.11 19.24 -2.64
N ALA A 399 -2.10 20.12 -2.76
CA ALA A 399 -2.05 21.19 -3.75
C ALA A 399 -0.91 22.16 -3.44
N GLY A 400 -0.41 22.87 -4.46
CA GLY A 400 0.53 23.97 -4.25
C GLY A 400 -0.12 25.17 -3.55
N ASP A 401 0.68 26.18 -3.21
CA ASP A 401 0.18 27.47 -2.72
C ASP A 401 -0.17 28.37 -3.91
N GLY A 402 -1.38 28.95 -3.92
CA GLY A 402 -1.86 29.81 -5.01
C GLY A 402 -1.82 31.29 -4.64
N GLY A 403 -1.87 32.18 -5.63
CA GLY A 403 -2.32 33.57 -5.42
C GLY A 403 -3.84 33.66 -5.17
N VAL A 404 -4.56 32.60 -5.51
CA VAL A 404 -5.96 32.26 -5.20
C VAL A 404 -6.03 30.72 -5.22
N GLY A 405 -6.59 30.11 -4.17
CA GLY A 405 -6.33 28.71 -3.79
C GLY A 405 -6.76 27.62 -4.78
N GLY A 406 -5.93 26.57 -4.88
CA GLY A 406 -6.25 25.31 -5.57
C GLY A 406 -6.97 24.29 -4.66
N THR A 407 -7.68 23.35 -5.27
CA THR A 407 -8.35 22.22 -4.60
C THR A 407 -7.35 21.12 -4.22
N GLY A 408 -7.37 20.63 -2.98
CA GLY A 408 -6.56 19.48 -2.56
C GLY A 408 -6.87 18.20 -3.36
N GLY A 409 -5.88 17.35 -3.61
CA GLY A 409 -6.03 16.10 -4.37
C GLY A 409 -6.92 15.06 -3.66
N THR A 410 -7.60 14.22 -4.44
CA THR A 410 -8.44 13.10 -3.95
C THR A 410 -7.58 11.93 -3.45
N GLY A 411 -7.90 11.36 -2.28
CA GLY A 411 -7.24 10.16 -1.74
C GLY A 411 -7.34 8.95 -2.67
N GLY A 412 -6.35 8.04 -2.63
CA GLY A 412 -6.37 6.78 -3.39
C GLY A 412 -7.48 5.85 -2.92
N GLN A 413 -8.09 5.13 -3.88
CA GLN A 413 -9.15 4.13 -3.65
C GLN A 413 -8.52 2.79 -3.21
N SER A 414 -9.12 2.11 -2.23
CA SER A 414 -8.80 0.70 -1.91
C SER A 414 -9.92 -0.20 -2.45
N THR A 415 -9.57 -1.32 -3.09
CA THR A 415 -10.54 -2.34 -3.56
C THR A 415 -10.48 -3.63 -2.73
N THR A 416 -9.75 -3.63 -1.62
CA THR A 416 -9.53 -4.81 -0.77
C THR A 416 -10.14 -4.59 0.62
N PHE A 417 -10.95 -5.57 1.04
CA PHE A 417 -11.66 -5.63 2.32
C PHE A 417 -10.69 -5.49 3.51
N THR A 418 -11.04 -4.72 4.55
CA THR A 418 -10.26 -4.33 5.77
C THR A 418 -9.14 -3.26 5.63
N VAL A 419 -8.94 -2.60 4.49
CA VAL A 419 -7.92 -1.54 4.33
C VAL A 419 -8.53 -0.14 4.21
N ALA A 420 -8.11 0.81 5.05
CA ALA A 420 -8.55 2.20 5.02
C ALA A 420 -8.21 2.91 3.69
N GLY A 421 -9.13 3.73 3.16
CA GLY A 421 -8.83 4.63 2.03
C GLY A 421 -7.76 5.67 2.41
N GLY A 422 -7.09 6.27 1.42
CA GLY A 422 -6.11 7.34 1.69
C GLY A 422 -6.79 8.65 2.13
N ALA A 423 -6.21 9.38 3.09
CA ALA A 423 -6.68 10.72 3.49
C ALA A 423 -6.66 11.70 2.30
N GLY A 424 -7.65 12.60 2.22
CA GLY A 424 -7.67 13.67 1.23
C GLY A 424 -6.57 14.71 1.48
N GLY A 425 -5.93 15.25 0.44
CA GLY A 425 -4.86 16.24 0.60
C GLY A 425 -5.36 17.55 1.21
N ALA A 426 -4.56 18.27 1.99
CA ALA A 426 -4.92 19.61 2.47
C ALA A 426 -5.11 20.59 1.29
N GLY A 427 -6.05 21.55 1.42
CA GLY A 427 -6.15 22.65 0.46
C GLY A 427 -4.95 23.59 0.56
N GLY A 428 -4.45 24.13 -0.56
CA GLY A 428 -3.31 25.06 -0.57
C GLY A 428 -3.65 26.39 0.11
N ALA A 429 -2.70 27.06 0.76
CA ALA A 429 -2.98 28.35 1.41
C ALA A 429 -3.31 29.43 0.37
N GLY A 430 -4.23 30.34 0.70
CA GLY A 430 -4.52 31.49 -0.14
C GLY A 430 -3.35 32.49 -0.12
N GLY A 431 -2.87 32.90 -1.29
CA GLY A 431 -1.74 33.82 -1.41
C GLY A 431 -2.07 35.24 -0.94
N ALA A 432 -1.04 35.98 -0.53
CA ALA A 432 -1.19 37.38 -0.15
C ALA A 432 -1.50 38.25 -1.37
N GLY A 433 -2.49 39.13 -1.24
CA GLY A 433 -2.79 40.13 -2.27
C GLY A 433 -1.68 41.18 -2.35
N ALA A 434 -1.33 41.62 -3.56
CA ALA A 434 -0.47 42.79 -3.76
C ALA A 434 -1.13 44.08 -3.24
N VAL A 435 -0.38 45.18 -3.15
CA VAL A 435 -0.91 46.48 -2.71
C VAL A 435 -2.15 46.86 -3.53
N GLY A 436 -3.32 46.96 -2.86
CA GLY A 436 -4.62 47.24 -3.48
C GLY A 436 -5.41 46.03 -4.01
N GLY A 437 -4.92 44.79 -3.86
CA GLY A 437 -5.59 43.54 -4.24
C GLY A 437 -6.21 42.79 -3.06
N THR A 438 -7.19 41.91 -3.33
CA THR A 438 -7.76 40.98 -2.34
C THR A 438 -6.82 39.80 -2.09
N GLY A 439 -6.71 39.33 -0.85
CA GLY A 439 -6.01 38.08 -0.54
C GLY A 439 -6.73 36.86 -1.12
N GLY A 440 -6.00 35.83 -1.51
CA GLY A 440 -6.58 34.61 -2.09
C GLY A 440 -7.37 33.82 -1.06
N ASN A 441 -8.46 33.16 -1.46
CA ASN A 441 -9.18 32.23 -0.59
C ASN A 441 -8.32 30.98 -0.32
N GLY A 442 -8.43 30.39 0.86
CA GLY A 442 -7.81 29.10 1.16
C GLY A 442 -8.44 27.99 0.31
N GLY A 443 -7.62 27.06 -0.16
CA GLY A 443 -8.06 25.86 -0.87
C GLY A 443 -8.99 24.99 -0.03
N ILE A 444 -9.98 24.38 -0.70
CA ILE A 444 -10.79 23.31 -0.11
C ILE A 444 -9.95 22.04 0.07
N GLY A 445 -10.09 21.38 1.22
CA GLY A 445 -9.45 20.09 1.45
C GLY A 445 -9.95 19.01 0.49
N GLY A 446 -9.10 18.08 0.08
CA GLY A 446 -9.43 16.98 -0.81
C GLY A 446 -10.38 15.97 -0.15
N THR A 447 -11.14 15.22 -0.95
CA THR A 447 -12.02 14.17 -0.41
C THR A 447 -11.22 12.93 0.00
N GLY A 448 -11.55 12.32 1.15
CA GLY A 448 -10.96 11.05 1.56
C GLY A 448 -11.33 9.90 0.61
N GLY A 449 -10.44 8.93 0.43
CA GLY A 449 -10.68 7.75 -0.41
C GLY A 449 -11.84 6.89 0.11
N ALA A 450 -12.61 6.29 -0.80
CA ALA A 450 -13.66 5.34 -0.47
C ALA A 450 -13.03 3.99 -0.05
N ALA A 451 -13.61 3.34 0.95
CA ALA A 451 -13.27 2.00 1.37
C ALA A 451 -14.47 1.07 1.12
N THR A 452 -14.21 -0.08 0.47
CA THR A 452 -15.10 -1.24 0.55
C THR A 452 -14.78 -1.97 1.86
N GLY A 453 -15.62 -1.79 2.89
CA GLY A 453 -15.52 -2.57 4.13
C GLY A 453 -14.76 -1.92 5.28
N GLY A 454 -14.45 -0.63 5.22
CA GLY A 454 -13.73 0.08 6.28
C GLY A 454 -14.04 1.58 6.33
N PHE A 455 -13.39 2.29 7.26
CA PHE A 455 -13.56 3.73 7.46
C PHE A 455 -13.33 4.52 6.17
N ALA A 456 -14.28 5.39 5.83
CA ALA A 456 -14.03 6.51 4.93
C ALA A 456 -12.90 7.36 5.50
N ALA A 457 -11.86 7.62 4.72
CA ALA A 457 -10.78 8.50 5.19
C ALA A 457 -11.34 9.90 5.45
N PRO A 458 -10.86 10.62 6.49
CA PRO A 458 -11.24 12.02 6.70
C PRO A 458 -10.87 12.85 5.46
N GLY A 459 -11.75 13.78 5.09
CA GLY A 459 -11.43 14.79 4.09
C GLY A 459 -10.28 15.67 4.57
N GLY A 460 -9.49 16.22 3.65
CA GLY A 460 -8.41 17.13 3.97
C GLY A 460 -8.92 18.37 4.71
N THR A 461 -8.09 18.98 5.55
CA THR A 461 -8.44 20.27 6.17
C THR A 461 -8.45 21.38 5.10
N GLY A 462 -9.43 22.27 5.15
CA GLY A 462 -9.37 23.53 4.41
C GLY A 462 -8.28 24.44 4.97
N SER A 463 -7.74 25.35 4.17
CA SER A 463 -6.63 26.24 4.58
C SER A 463 -7.10 27.66 4.89
N ALA A 464 -6.24 28.46 5.53
CA ALA A 464 -6.53 29.88 5.76
C ALA A 464 -6.52 30.67 4.44
N GLY A 465 -7.41 31.68 4.35
CA GLY A 465 -7.32 32.69 3.30
C GLY A 465 -6.13 33.62 3.52
N GLY A 466 -5.57 34.13 2.44
CA GLY A 466 -4.43 35.04 2.44
C GLY A 466 -4.79 36.42 3.01
N GLY A 467 -3.85 37.01 3.75
CA GLY A 467 -3.96 38.38 4.22
C GLY A 467 -3.86 39.40 3.08
N ALA A 468 -4.52 40.55 3.23
CA ALA A 468 -4.38 41.68 2.31
C ALA A 468 -3.30 42.65 2.80
N LEU A 469 -2.44 43.13 1.90
CA LEU A 469 -1.50 44.19 2.21
C LEU A 469 -2.04 45.55 1.71
N LEU A 470 -2.30 46.48 2.64
CA LEU A 470 -2.67 47.88 2.41
C LEU A 470 -3.85 48.09 1.42
N GLY A 471 -5.09 47.95 1.91
CA GLY A 471 -6.30 48.49 1.26
C GLY A 471 -7.27 47.49 0.61
N GLY A 472 -6.97 46.17 0.60
CA GLY A 472 -7.87 45.12 0.11
C GLY A 472 -8.53 44.28 1.23
N GLY A 473 -9.57 43.52 0.90
CA GLY A 473 -10.17 42.50 1.79
C GLY A 473 -9.36 41.20 1.82
N GLY A 474 -9.24 40.57 2.99
CA GLY A 474 -8.58 39.25 3.13
C GLY A 474 -9.39 38.12 2.48
N GLY A 475 -8.72 37.03 2.11
CA GLY A 475 -9.39 35.84 1.57
C GLY A 475 -10.16 35.09 2.64
N SER A 476 -11.25 34.41 2.26
CA SER A 476 -11.96 33.48 3.15
C SER A 476 -11.18 32.17 3.31
N GLY A 477 -11.26 31.54 4.48
CA GLY A 477 -10.73 30.18 4.67
C GLY A 477 -11.41 29.17 3.75
N GLY A 478 -10.67 28.15 3.32
CA GLY A 478 -11.20 27.01 2.58
C GLY A 478 -12.05 26.11 3.48
N ALA A 479 -13.10 25.51 2.91
CA ALA A 479 -13.87 24.48 3.59
C ALA A 479 -13.06 23.18 3.73
N GLY A 480 -13.29 22.42 4.80
CA GLY A 480 -12.78 21.05 4.91
C GLY A 480 -13.31 20.17 3.76
N GLY A 481 -12.52 19.20 3.31
CA GLY A 481 -12.93 18.22 2.32
C GLY A 481 -14.04 17.32 2.88
N ALA A 482 -14.91 16.83 2.01
CA ALA A 482 -15.87 15.80 2.37
C ALA A 482 -15.11 14.50 2.74
N GLY A 483 -15.53 13.81 3.80
CA GLY A 483 -15.09 12.44 4.05
C GLY A 483 -15.42 11.53 2.87
N GLY A 484 -14.71 10.41 2.73
CA GLY A 484 -15.08 9.38 1.75
C GLY A 484 -16.55 8.92 1.94
N ALA A 485 -17.15 8.36 0.88
CA ALA A 485 -18.50 7.79 1.01
C ALA A 485 -18.47 6.66 2.04
N ALA A 486 -19.27 6.77 3.10
CA ALA A 486 -19.47 5.70 4.07
C ALA A 486 -19.99 4.44 3.34
N GLY A 487 -19.53 3.27 3.78
CA GLY A 487 -20.15 2.00 3.39
C GLY A 487 -21.66 2.07 3.57
N THR A 488 -22.41 1.45 2.67
CA THR A 488 -23.86 1.49 2.68
C THR A 488 -24.39 0.89 3.99
N ILE A 489 -24.91 1.71 4.90
CA ILE A 489 -25.64 1.22 6.08
C ILE A 489 -26.96 0.68 5.59
N GLN A 490 -27.11 -0.64 5.60
CA GLN A 490 -28.38 -1.28 5.30
C GLN A 490 -29.23 -1.34 6.58
N THR A 491 -30.54 -1.16 6.45
CA THR A 491 -31.46 -1.23 7.58
C THR A 491 -32.46 -2.35 7.35
N ILE A 492 -32.56 -3.25 8.32
CA ILE A 492 -33.45 -4.41 8.30
C ILE A 492 -34.53 -4.19 9.35
N THR A 493 -35.79 -4.20 8.95
CA THR A 493 -36.91 -4.16 9.90
C THR A 493 -37.08 -5.54 10.53
N VAL A 494 -37.11 -5.62 11.85
CA VAL A 494 -37.20 -6.89 12.60
C VAL A 494 -38.48 -6.99 13.41
N GLY A 495 -38.71 -6.05 14.32
CA GLY A 495 -39.75 -6.12 15.33
C GLY A 495 -39.73 -4.88 16.23
N THR A 496 -40.54 -4.85 17.28
CA THR A 496 -40.56 -3.72 18.22
C THR A 496 -39.38 -3.81 19.19
N ASN A 497 -38.74 -2.68 19.46
CA ASN A 497 -37.72 -2.53 20.50
C ASN A 497 -36.64 -3.64 20.52
N PRO A 498 -35.87 -3.81 19.43
CA PRO A 498 -34.79 -4.78 19.39
C PRO A 498 -33.70 -4.44 20.42
N THR A 499 -33.20 -5.47 21.11
CA THR A 499 -32.27 -5.33 22.25
C THR A 499 -30.96 -6.07 22.01
N GLY A 500 -30.95 -7.39 22.16
CA GLY A 500 -29.78 -8.25 21.96
C GLY A 500 -29.63 -8.70 20.52
N VAL A 501 -28.36 -8.86 20.10
CA VAL A 501 -27.98 -9.38 18.79
C VAL A 501 -26.89 -10.43 18.99
N ALA A 502 -26.96 -11.56 18.31
CA ALA A 502 -25.89 -12.54 18.23
C ALA A 502 -25.81 -13.16 16.83
N VAL A 503 -24.62 -13.56 16.43
CA VAL A 503 -24.35 -14.23 15.15
C VAL A 503 -23.87 -15.64 15.42
N ASN A 504 -24.48 -16.65 14.78
CA ASN A 504 -24.00 -18.02 14.89
C ASN A 504 -22.81 -18.29 13.95
N SER A 505 -22.13 -19.42 14.10
CA SER A 505 -21.00 -19.79 13.23
C SER A 505 -21.39 -20.05 11.77
N GLY A 506 -22.67 -20.24 11.48
CA GLY A 506 -23.22 -20.34 10.12
C GLY A 506 -23.53 -18.97 9.48
N GLY A 507 -23.41 -17.88 10.26
CA GLY A 507 -23.68 -16.51 9.87
C GLY A 507 -25.10 -16.00 10.16
N ASP A 508 -26.05 -16.86 10.53
CA ASP A 508 -27.41 -16.39 10.85
C ASP A 508 -27.39 -15.49 12.08
N VAL A 509 -28.11 -14.37 11.98
CA VAL A 509 -28.17 -13.35 13.02
C VAL A 509 -29.50 -13.44 13.77
N TYR A 510 -29.44 -13.54 15.09
CA TYR A 510 -30.59 -13.62 15.98
C TYR A 510 -30.75 -12.29 16.72
N VAL A 511 -31.95 -11.73 16.68
CA VAL A 511 -32.25 -10.41 17.27
C VAL A 511 -33.45 -10.54 18.20
N THR A 512 -33.28 -10.24 19.48
CA THR A 512 -34.38 -10.25 20.45
C THR A 512 -35.21 -8.97 20.33
N ASN A 513 -36.54 -9.11 20.29
CA ASN A 513 -37.47 -8.00 20.18
C ASN A 513 -38.35 -7.96 21.44
N THR A 514 -38.18 -6.90 22.25
CA THR A 514 -38.98 -6.71 23.47
C THR A 514 -40.30 -6.01 23.18
N GLY A 515 -41.27 -6.21 24.06
CA GLY A 515 -42.51 -5.45 24.03
C GLY A 515 -42.32 -3.98 24.35
N SER A 516 -43.23 -3.16 23.82
CA SER A 516 -43.31 -1.76 24.21
C SER A 516 -43.59 -1.64 25.72
N ASN A 517 -42.63 -1.09 26.47
CA ASN A 517 -42.77 -0.54 27.82
C ASN A 517 -43.20 -1.49 28.96
N GLY A 518 -42.74 -2.75 29.04
CA GLY A 518 -42.90 -3.56 30.27
C GLY A 518 -44.35 -3.77 30.76
N ILE A 519 -45.34 -3.56 29.87
CA ILE A 519 -46.76 -3.82 30.12
C ILE A 519 -47.25 -4.81 29.04
N GLY A 520 -46.72 -6.03 29.09
CA GLY A 520 -47.47 -7.28 28.87
C GLY A 520 -48.20 -7.57 27.55
N THR A 521 -48.07 -6.82 26.44
CA THR A 521 -48.78 -7.20 25.19
C THR A 521 -48.06 -6.92 23.85
N GLY A 522 -46.76 -6.56 23.83
CA GLY A 522 -45.96 -6.47 22.60
C GLY A 522 -44.69 -7.33 22.70
N GLY A 523 -44.11 -7.76 21.58
CA GLY A 523 -42.75 -8.33 21.44
C GLY A 523 -42.33 -9.47 22.40
N THR A 524 -42.60 -10.72 22.02
CA THR A 524 -42.05 -11.94 22.65
C THR A 524 -41.28 -12.75 21.61
N THR A 525 -40.48 -12.09 20.78
CA THR A 525 -39.94 -12.74 19.57
C THR A 525 -38.44 -12.58 19.40
N VAL A 526 -37.86 -13.52 18.65
CA VAL A 526 -36.52 -13.44 18.08
C VAL A 526 -36.63 -13.44 16.57
N SER A 527 -36.12 -12.40 15.92
CA SER A 527 -36.01 -12.36 14.47
C SER A 527 -34.73 -13.08 14.04
N VAL A 528 -34.83 -13.94 13.04
CA VAL A 528 -33.69 -14.60 12.40
C VAL A 528 -33.42 -13.90 11.08
N ILE A 529 -32.19 -13.44 10.87
CA ILE A 529 -31.76 -12.73 9.66
C ILE A 529 -30.72 -13.57 8.95
N ASN A 530 -30.89 -13.76 7.64
CA ASN A 530 -29.85 -14.32 6.81
C ASN A 530 -28.82 -13.23 6.45
N PRO A 531 -27.52 -13.43 6.74
CA PRO A 531 -26.50 -12.40 6.57
C PRO A 531 -26.17 -12.11 5.10
N THR A 532 -26.45 -13.06 4.20
CA THR A 532 -26.16 -12.91 2.76
C THR A 532 -27.23 -12.07 2.06
N SER A 533 -28.49 -12.25 2.43
CA SER A 533 -29.62 -11.52 1.83
C SER A 533 -30.05 -10.30 2.64
N ASN A 534 -29.57 -10.15 3.88
CA ASN A 534 -30.01 -9.12 4.82
C ASN A 534 -31.54 -9.07 4.98
N ALA A 535 -32.17 -10.25 4.98
CA ALA A 535 -33.61 -10.41 5.12
C ALA A 535 -33.95 -11.24 6.36
N VAL A 536 -35.03 -10.86 7.04
CA VAL A 536 -35.63 -11.68 8.10
C VAL A 536 -36.20 -12.94 7.46
N THR A 537 -35.65 -14.10 7.82
CA THR A 537 -36.08 -15.41 7.33
C THR A 537 -37.11 -16.06 8.25
N ASP A 538 -37.08 -15.72 9.55
CA ASP A 538 -38.00 -16.30 10.53
C ASP A 538 -38.25 -15.34 11.70
N THR A 539 -39.33 -15.58 12.44
CA THR A 539 -39.68 -14.88 13.68
C THR A 539 -40.19 -15.88 14.70
N ILE A 540 -39.35 -16.16 15.70
CA ILE A 540 -39.54 -17.22 16.68
C ILE A 540 -40.21 -16.63 17.91
N THR A 541 -41.27 -17.26 18.41
CA THR A 541 -41.89 -16.85 19.68
C THR A 541 -41.11 -17.45 20.86
N VAL A 542 -40.71 -16.60 21.80
CA VAL A 542 -40.01 -16.96 23.05
C VAL A 542 -40.81 -16.48 24.27
N GLY A 543 -40.17 -16.41 25.44
CA GLY A 543 -40.78 -15.86 26.66
C GLY A 543 -41.00 -14.35 26.61
N SER A 544 -41.45 -13.78 27.72
CA SER A 544 -41.76 -12.35 27.81
C SER A 544 -40.53 -11.49 28.03
N ASP A 545 -40.46 -10.37 27.30
CA ASP A 545 -39.38 -9.38 27.33
C ASP A 545 -37.97 -9.98 27.11
N PRO A 546 -37.70 -10.54 25.93
CA PRO A 546 -36.40 -11.13 25.63
C PRO A 546 -35.29 -10.07 25.55
N ALA A 547 -34.24 -10.18 26.37
CA ALA A 547 -33.22 -9.12 26.52
C ALA A 547 -31.93 -9.38 25.75
N ALA A 548 -31.31 -10.54 25.94
CA ALA A 548 -30.06 -10.91 25.30
C ALA A 548 -30.14 -12.29 24.65
N VAL A 549 -29.19 -12.53 23.76
CA VAL A 549 -29.06 -13.77 23.02
C VAL A 549 -27.60 -14.17 22.92
N ALA A 550 -27.31 -15.46 23.08
CA ALA A 550 -25.99 -16.04 22.86
C ALA A 550 -26.12 -17.38 22.13
N VAL A 551 -25.06 -17.78 21.44
CA VAL A 551 -25.02 -19.01 20.66
C VAL A 551 -23.89 -19.90 21.18
N ASN A 552 -24.15 -21.18 21.42
CA ASN A 552 -23.10 -22.13 21.81
C ASN A 552 -22.33 -22.65 20.60
N SER A 553 -21.20 -23.32 20.83
CA SER A 553 -20.40 -23.94 19.76
C SER A 553 -21.10 -25.08 19.02
N GLY A 554 -22.17 -25.64 19.60
CA GLY A 554 -23.05 -26.63 18.95
C GLY A 554 -24.11 -26.02 18.02
N GLY A 555 -24.27 -24.69 18.07
CA GLY A 555 -25.24 -23.91 17.30
C GLY A 555 -26.53 -23.56 18.04
N ASP A 556 -26.82 -24.16 19.20
CA ASP A 556 -28.03 -23.83 19.96
C ASP A 556 -27.99 -22.38 20.46
N VAL A 557 -29.15 -21.73 20.37
CA VAL A 557 -29.32 -20.30 20.69
C VAL A 557 -30.07 -20.16 21.99
N TYR A 558 -29.50 -19.42 22.94
CA TYR A 558 -30.03 -19.18 24.27
C TYR A 558 -30.50 -17.74 24.39
N VAL A 559 -31.77 -17.55 24.77
CA VAL A 559 -32.42 -16.23 24.83
C VAL A 559 -32.94 -15.98 26.23
N THR A 560 -32.48 -14.92 26.88
CA THR A 560 -32.96 -14.52 28.21
C THR A 560 -34.29 -13.81 28.10
N ASN A 561 -35.26 -14.24 28.89
CA ASN A 561 -36.60 -13.66 28.93
C ASN A 561 -36.81 -12.95 30.28
N THR A 562 -36.50 -11.65 30.30
CA THR A 562 -36.45 -10.83 31.51
C THR A 562 -37.77 -10.87 32.28
N GLY A 563 -38.88 -10.72 31.56
CA GLY A 563 -40.22 -10.62 32.14
C GLY A 563 -40.74 -11.95 32.70
N SER A 564 -40.26 -13.08 32.18
CA SER A 564 -40.71 -14.41 32.63
C SER A 564 -39.75 -15.11 33.59
N GLY A 565 -38.51 -14.62 33.76
CA GLY A 565 -37.51 -15.28 34.60
C GLY A 565 -37.02 -16.61 34.01
N THR A 566 -36.95 -16.69 32.68
CA THR A 566 -36.62 -17.93 31.96
C THR A 566 -35.59 -17.70 30.85
N VAL A 567 -34.97 -18.78 30.38
CA VAL A 567 -34.15 -18.83 29.16
C VAL A 567 -34.82 -19.75 28.15
N SER A 568 -35.03 -19.28 26.92
CA SER A 568 -35.50 -20.13 25.82
C SER A 568 -34.30 -20.70 25.06
N VAL A 569 -34.34 -22.00 24.76
CA VAL A 569 -33.33 -22.68 23.93
C VAL A 569 -33.94 -22.91 22.55
N ILE A 570 -33.25 -22.46 21.51
CA ILE A 570 -33.71 -22.53 20.12
C ILE A 570 -32.72 -23.38 19.32
N ASN A 571 -33.26 -24.34 18.58
CA ASN A 571 -32.48 -25.09 17.61
C ASN A 571 -32.30 -24.24 16.33
N PRO A 572 -31.06 -23.95 15.90
CA PRO A 572 -30.80 -23.04 14.79
C PRO A 572 -31.21 -23.61 13.42
N THR A 573 -31.35 -24.93 13.31
CA THR A 573 -31.68 -25.59 12.04
C THR A 573 -33.19 -25.60 11.79
N SER A 574 -33.98 -25.77 12.85
CA SER A 574 -35.45 -25.80 12.76
C SER A 574 -36.12 -24.50 13.18
N ASN A 575 -35.38 -23.55 13.75
CA ASN A 575 -35.88 -22.30 14.35
C ASN A 575 -37.01 -22.54 15.38
N ALA A 576 -37.00 -23.69 16.04
CA ALA A 576 -37.98 -24.04 17.05
C ALA A 576 -37.38 -23.90 18.45
N VAL A 577 -38.19 -23.37 19.38
CA VAL A 577 -37.87 -23.43 20.82
C VAL A 577 -37.95 -24.89 21.26
N THR A 578 -36.83 -25.47 21.67
CA THR A 578 -36.75 -26.85 22.15
C THR A 578 -37.00 -26.95 23.64
N ASP A 579 -36.55 -25.96 24.41
CA ASP A 579 -36.66 -25.94 25.87
C ASP A 579 -36.91 -24.52 26.40
N THR A 580 -37.47 -24.45 27.61
CA THR A 580 -37.59 -23.21 28.38
C THR A 580 -37.19 -23.48 29.82
N ILE A 581 -36.11 -22.85 30.25
CA ILE A 581 -35.40 -23.13 31.49
C ILE A 581 -35.71 -22.00 32.49
N THR A 582 -36.12 -22.34 33.71
CA THR A 582 -36.33 -21.32 34.76
C THR A 582 -35.01 -20.97 35.42
N VAL A 583 -34.73 -19.67 35.59
CA VAL A 583 -33.52 -19.13 36.20
C VAL A 583 -33.86 -18.16 37.33
N GLY A 584 -32.99 -17.20 37.67
CA GLY A 584 -33.28 -16.14 38.63
C GLY A 584 -34.23 -15.08 38.09
N SER A 585 -34.53 -14.06 38.92
CA SER A 585 -35.39 -12.95 38.52
C SER A 585 -34.65 -11.96 37.61
N GLY A 586 -35.33 -11.51 36.55
CA GLY A 586 -34.82 -10.54 35.58
C GLY A 586 -33.54 -11.00 34.86
N PRO A 587 -33.52 -12.17 34.20
CA PRO A 587 -32.36 -12.57 33.41
C PRO A 587 -32.12 -11.56 32.29
N ASP A 588 -30.88 -11.06 32.20
CA ASP A 588 -30.49 -10.00 31.26
C ASP A 588 -29.38 -10.52 30.33
N GLY A 589 -28.10 -10.40 30.69
CA GLY A 589 -26.98 -10.91 29.91
C GLY A 589 -26.85 -12.43 29.94
N VAL A 590 -26.39 -12.99 28.82
CA VAL A 590 -26.10 -14.42 28.67
C VAL A 590 -24.80 -14.63 27.89
N ALA A 591 -23.98 -15.59 28.33
CA ALA A 591 -22.77 -16.01 27.61
C ALA A 591 -22.54 -17.52 27.76
N VAL A 592 -21.74 -18.11 26.88
CA VAL A 592 -21.48 -19.55 26.85
C VAL A 592 -19.97 -19.81 27.05
N SER A 593 -19.62 -20.76 27.92
CA SER A 593 -18.25 -21.23 28.14
C SER A 593 -18.23 -22.75 28.24
N GLY A 594 -17.46 -23.44 27.38
CA GLY A 594 -17.07 -24.84 27.62
C GLY A 594 -18.21 -25.86 27.80
N GLY A 595 -19.44 -25.56 27.34
CA GLY A 595 -20.63 -26.39 27.55
C GLY A 595 -21.57 -25.89 28.65
N ASP A 596 -21.21 -24.82 29.37
CA ASP A 596 -22.07 -24.15 30.33
C ASP A 596 -22.56 -22.80 29.78
N VAL A 597 -23.77 -22.40 30.16
CA VAL A 597 -24.39 -21.11 29.83
C VAL A 597 -24.56 -20.31 31.12
N TYR A 598 -23.98 -19.12 31.17
CA TYR A 598 -23.98 -18.21 32.31
C TYR A 598 -24.98 -17.09 32.08
N VAL A 599 -25.93 -16.93 32.99
CA VAL A 599 -27.05 -16.01 32.86
C VAL A 599 -27.06 -15.04 34.03
N ALA A 600 -26.84 -13.75 33.77
CA ALA A 600 -26.94 -12.69 34.78
C ALA A 600 -28.40 -12.41 35.11
N ASN A 601 -28.76 -12.53 36.38
CA ASN A 601 -30.10 -12.29 36.89
C ASN A 601 -30.16 -10.93 37.60
N SER A 602 -30.41 -9.87 36.83
CA SER A 602 -30.40 -8.46 37.26
C SER A 602 -31.24 -8.22 38.52
N GLY A 603 -32.43 -8.82 38.58
CA GLY A 603 -33.39 -8.66 39.68
C GLY A 603 -33.04 -9.42 40.96
N SER A 604 -32.06 -10.32 40.92
CA SER A 604 -31.64 -11.11 42.09
C SER A 604 -30.19 -10.88 42.52
N GLY A 605 -29.37 -10.24 41.69
CA GLY A 605 -27.93 -10.06 41.99
C GLY A 605 -27.14 -11.37 41.92
N THR A 606 -27.53 -12.27 41.02
CA THR A 606 -26.92 -13.60 40.89
C THR A 606 -26.63 -13.97 39.45
N VAL A 607 -25.81 -15.00 39.24
CA VAL A 607 -25.62 -15.68 37.95
C VAL A 607 -26.12 -17.12 38.05
N SER A 608 -27.00 -17.53 37.15
CA SER A 608 -27.38 -18.93 36.98
C SER A 608 -26.45 -19.61 35.97
N VAL A 609 -26.06 -20.85 36.26
CA VAL A 609 -25.27 -21.70 35.35
C VAL A 609 -26.19 -22.78 34.82
N ILE A 610 -26.20 -22.99 33.51
CA ILE A 610 -27.01 -24.00 32.81
C ILE A 610 -26.05 -24.92 32.07
N ASP A 611 -26.17 -26.23 32.27
CA ASP A 611 -25.47 -27.21 31.44
C ASP A 611 -26.16 -27.29 30.08
N SER A 612 -25.45 -26.93 29.01
CA SER A 612 -25.99 -26.91 27.64
C SER A 612 -26.31 -28.28 27.07
N ALA A 613 -25.71 -29.36 27.60
CA ALA A 613 -25.98 -30.73 27.16
C ALA A 613 -27.30 -31.26 27.75
N THR A 614 -27.67 -30.79 28.94
CA THR A 614 -28.87 -31.25 29.66
C THR A 614 -29.97 -30.18 29.77
N ASN A 615 -29.71 -28.96 29.29
CA ASN A 615 -30.59 -27.80 29.38
C ASN A 615 -31.18 -27.60 30.79
N SER A 616 -30.33 -27.75 31.81
CA SER A 616 -30.73 -27.72 33.22
C SER A 616 -29.79 -26.83 34.04
N VAL A 617 -30.35 -26.09 35.01
CA VAL A 617 -29.56 -25.25 35.93
C VAL A 617 -28.70 -26.14 36.83
N THR A 618 -27.40 -25.83 36.90
CA THR A 618 -26.43 -26.55 37.73
C THR A 618 -26.12 -25.77 39.01
N GLY A 619 -26.07 -26.49 40.13
CA GLY A 619 -25.69 -25.92 41.42
C GLY A 619 -26.64 -24.85 41.97
N SER A 620 -26.12 -24.02 42.86
CA SER A 620 -26.80 -22.83 43.38
C SER A 620 -26.38 -21.60 42.58
N ALA A 621 -27.26 -20.61 42.45
CA ALA A 621 -26.93 -19.37 41.78
C ALA A 621 -25.72 -18.68 42.45
N ILE A 622 -24.81 -18.17 41.64
CA ILE A 622 -23.57 -17.53 42.07
C ILE A 622 -23.89 -16.09 42.46
N GLY A 623 -23.60 -15.69 43.69
CA GLY A 623 -23.78 -14.31 44.13
C GLY A 623 -22.75 -13.38 43.49
N VAL A 624 -23.20 -12.26 42.91
CA VAL A 624 -22.35 -11.22 42.31
C VAL A 624 -22.73 -9.85 42.88
N GLY A 625 -22.44 -8.75 42.18
CA GLY A 625 -22.86 -7.41 42.58
C GLY A 625 -24.35 -7.15 42.34
N THR A 626 -24.76 -5.90 42.57
CA THR A 626 -26.15 -5.47 42.37
C THR A 626 -26.45 -5.13 40.91
N ASN A 627 -27.65 -5.51 40.46
CA ASN A 627 -28.15 -5.29 39.09
C ASN A 627 -27.16 -5.75 38.00
N PRO A 628 -26.75 -7.04 37.97
CA PRO A 628 -25.88 -7.58 36.93
C PRO A 628 -26.55 -7.49 35.56
N GLN A 629 -25.77 -7.11 34.55
CA GLN A 629 -26.21 -6.80 33.18
C GLN A 629 -25.49 -7.73 32.19
N GLY A 630 -24.52 -7.21 31.42
CA GLY A 630 -23.75 -7.97 30.45
C GLY A 630 -22.83 -9.01 31.07
N VAL A 631 -22.67 -10.12 30.34
CA VAL A 631 -21.80 -11.25 30.68
C VAL A 631 -20.95 -11.57 29.48
N ALA A 632 -19.66 -11.82 29.67
CA ALA A 632 -18.78 -12.35 28.63
C ALA A 632 -17.76 -13.32 29.22
N VAL A 633 -17.21 -14.18 28.38
CA VAL A 633 -16.24 -15.21 28.78
C VAL A 633 -14.95 -14.97 28.03
N ASN A 634 -13.81 -14.97 28.73
CA ASN A 634 -12.51 -14.90 28.08
C ASN A 634 -12.07 -16.28 27.55
N PRO A 635 -11.10 -16.34 26.62
CA PRO A 635 -10.55 -17.62 26.14
C PRO A 635 -9.89 -18.48 27.24
N GLY A 636 -9.56 -17.89 28.40
CA GLY A 636 -9.02 -18.59 29.57
C GLY A 636 -10.07 -19.30 30.42
N GLY A 637 -11.36 -19.04 30.20
CA GLY A 637 -12.47 -19.60 30.97
C GLY A 637 -12.96 -18.73 32.14
N ASP A 638 -12.47 -17.50 32.31
CA ASP A 638 -13.05 -16.57 33.27
C ASP A 638 -14.29 -15.89 32.68
N VAL A 639 -15.34 -15.80 33.49
CA VAL A 639 -16.60 -15.13 33.17
C VAL A 639 -16.63 -13.77 33.87
N TYR A 640 -16.85 -12.71 33.09
CA TYR A 640 -16.91 -11.32 33.55
C TYR A 640 -18.35 -10.82 33.52
N VAL A 641 -18.83 -10.30 34.65
CA VAL A 641 -20.21 -9.87 34.83
C VAL A 641 -20.24 -8.40 35.23
N ALA A 642 -20.83 -7.54 34.41
CA ALA A 642 -21.00 -6.11 34.70
C ALA A 642 -22.12 -5.89 35.71
N ASN A 643 -21.81 -5.32 36.88
CA ASN A 643 -22.76 -5.02 37.94
C ASN A 643 -23.12 -3.54 37.93
N SER A 644 -24.09 -3.16 37.10
CA SER A 644 -24.48 -1.76 36.87
C SER A 644 -24.85 -1.00 38.15
N GLY A 645 -25.47 -1.68 39.12
CA GLY A 645 -25.91 -1.06 40.38
C GLY A 645 -24.78 -0.87 41.39
N SER A 646 -23.65 -1.55 41.20
CA SER A 646 -22.48 -1.51 42.09
C SER A 646 -21.28 -0.81 41.48
N ASN A 647 -21.29 -0.48 40.18
CA ASN A 647 -20.15 0.06 39.42
C ASN A 647 -18.92 -0.86 39.45
N THR A 648 -19.15 -2.17 39.39
CA THR A 648 -18.09 -3.19 39.43
C THR A 648 -18.27 -4.25 38.34
N VAL A 649 -17.21 -5.00 38.08
CA VAL A 649 -17.26 -6.27 37.31
C VAL A 649 -16.85 -7.42 38.23
N SER A 650 -17.70 -8.44 38.33
CA SER A 650 -17.35 -9.69 39.02
C SER A 650 -16.63 -10.63 38.06
N VAL A 651 -15.56 -11.29 38.55
CA VAL A 651 -14.82 -12.32 37.80
C VAL A 651 -15.15 -13.68 38.41
N ILE A 652 -15.62 -14.62 37.60
CA ILE A 652 -16.00 -15.98 38.00
C ILE A 652 -15.12 -16.97 37.24
N ASP A 653 -14.48 -17.89 37.94
CA ASP A 653 -13.79 -19.01 37.30
C ASP A 653 -14.81 -20.07 36.86
N SER A 654 -14.95 -20.30 35.55
CA SER A 654 -15.93 -21.26 35.01
C SER A 654 -15.66 -22.72 35.40
N ALA A 655 -14.43 -23.09 35.76
CA ALA A 655 -14.11 -24.45 36.18
C ALA A 655 -14.63 -24.74 37.60
N THR A 656 -14.69 -23.72 38.45
CA THR A 656 -15.07 -23.86 39.86
C THR A 656 -16.41 -23.21 40.20
N ASN A 657 -16.97 -22.40 39.29
CA ASN A 657 -18.16 -21.58 39.51
C ASN A 657 -18.06 -20.68 40.74
N ALA A 658 -16.84 -20.19 41.02
CA ALA A 658 -16.54 -19.33 42.16
C ALA A 658 -16.13 -17.93 41.71
N VAL A 659 -16.58 -16.90 42.43
CA VAL A 659 -16.11 -15.52 42.23
C VAL A 659 -14.66 -15.42 42.70
N THR A 660 -13.75 -15.12 41.79
CA THR A 660 -12.30 -14.99 42.04
C THR A 660 -11.86 -13.54 42.18
N GLY A 661 -12.67 -12.58 41.71
CA GLY A 661 -12.33 -11.16 41.74
C GLY A 661 -13.53 -10.24 41.62
N THR A 662 -13.33 -8.99 42.01
CA THR A 662 -14.25 -7.87 41.78
C THR A 662 -13.42 -6.66 41.40
N ILE A 663 -13.76 -6.05 40.27
CA ILE A 663 -12.99 -4.97 39.64
C ILE A 663 -13.85 -3.72 39.64
N ASP A 664 -13.33 -2.62 40.18
CA ASP A 664 -14.00 -1.32 40.09
C ASP A 664 -13.86 -0.77 38.66
N VAL A 665 -14.97 -0.32 38.07
CA VAL A 665 -15.04 0.24 36.71
C VAL A 665 -15.77 1.59 36.72
N GLY A 666 -16.14 2.11 35.56
CA GLY A 666 -16.90 3.35 35.45
C GLY A 666 -18.34 3.22 35.96
N ALA A 667 -19.09 4.31 35.82
CA ALA A 667 -20.46 4.40 36.32
C ALA A 667 -21.44 3.61 35.43
N GLN A 668 -22.29 2.80 36.08
CA GLN A 668 -23.33 1.98 35.44
C GLN A 668 -22.79 1.09 34.30
N PRO A 669 -21.86 0.15 34.58
CA PRO A 669 -21.35 -0.76 33.58
C PRO A 669 -22.50 -1.62 33.01
N TYR A 670 -22.55 -1.78 31.68
CA TYR A 670 -23.65 -2.44 30.97
C TYR A 670 -23.18 -3.64 30.16
N GLY A 671 -22.60 -3.42 28.98
CA GLY A 671 -22.11 -4.44 28.07
C GLY A 671 -20.69 -4.86 28.40
N VAL A 672 -20.38 -6.13 28.13
CA VAL A 672 -19.03 -6.70 28.30
C VAL A 672 -18.69 -7.47 27.03
N ALA A 673 -17.49 -7.28 26.51
CA ALA A 673 -16.94 -8.10 25.42
C ALA A 673 -15.47 -8.42 25.69
N VAL A 674 -15.00 -9.52 25.12
CA VAL A 674 -13.62 -9.99 25.27
C VAL A 674 -13.03 -10.27 23.89
N ASN A 675 -11.80 -9.80 23.65
CA ASN A 675 -11.11 -10.11 22.41
C ASN A 675 -10.42 -11.48 22.45
N SER A 676 -9.89 -11.93 21.30
CA SER A 676 -9.18 -13.20 21.17
C SER A 676 -7.90 -13.29 22.05
N GLY A 677 -7.33 -12.15 22.44
CA GLY A 677 -6.21 -12.07 23.38
C GLY A 677 -6.61 -12.08 24.86
N GLY A 678 -7.91 -12.05 25.18
CA GLY A 678 -8.45 -12.05 26.53
C GLY A 678 -8.67 -10.66 27.16
N THR A 679 -8.32 -9.57 26.48
CA THR A 679 -8.60 -8.20 26.97
C THR A 679 -10.11 -7.99 27.02
N VAL A 680 -10.58 -7.47 28.16
CA VAL A 680 -12.01 -7.26 28.43
C VAL A 680 -12.36 -5.79 28.28
N TYR A 681 -13.46 -5.51 27.58
CA TYR A 681 -14.00 -4.18 27.34
C TYR A 681 -15.39 -4.08 27.97
N VAL A 682 -15.60 -3.05 28.78
CA VAL A 682 -16.83 -2.85 29.54
C VAL A 682 -17.37 -1.46 29.23
N THR A 683 -18.60 -1.36 28.76
CA THR A 683 -19.25 -0.07 28.52
C THR A 683 -19.78 0.50 29.83
N ASP A 684 -19.38 1.73 30.16
CA ASP A 684 -19.80 2.45 31.36
C ASP A 684 -20.87 3.46 30.96
N SER A 685 -22.13 3.02 30.91
CA SER A 685 -23.24 3.80 30.32
C SER A 685 -23.41 5.17 30.98
N GLY A 686 -23.36 5.23 32.31
CA GLY A 686 -23.48 6.48 33.08
C GLY A 686 -22.26 7.38 32.99
N GLY A 687 -21.12 6.84 32.53
CA GLY A 687 -19.86 7.56 32.34
C GLY A 687 -19.63 8.06 30.92
N GLY A 688 -20.29 7.47 29.90
CA GLY A 688 -19.96 7.74 28.50
C GLY A 688 -18.58 7.19 28.09
N THR A 689 -18.14 6.11 28.75
CA THR A 689 -16.79 5.55 28.58
C THR A 689 -16.79 4.05 28.35
N VAL A 690 -15.64 3.52 27.93
CA VAL A 690 -15.33 2.08 27.95
C VAL A 690 -14.13 1.84 28.86
N SER A 691 -14.29 0.99 29.86
CA SER A 691 -13.21 0.49 30.71
C SER A 691 -12.53 -0.71 30.04
N VAL A 692 -11.20 -0.66 29.90
CA VAL A 692 -10.37 -1.73 29.35
C VAL A 692 -9.68 -2.44 30.51
N ILE A 693 -9.87 -3.76 30.62
CA ILE A 693 -9.36 -4.57 31.73
C ILE A 693 -8.36 -5.60 31.20
N ASN A 694 -7.22 -5.69 31.89
CA ASN A 694 -6.26 -6.77 31.67
C ASN A 694 -6.69 -8.01 32.47
N PRO A 695 -6.94 -9.16 31.81
CA PRO A 695 -7.45 -10.36 32.47
C PRO A 695 -6.45 -11.02 33.41
N VAL A 696 -5.14 -10.81 33.21
CA VAL A 696 -4.10 -11.42 34.05
C VAL A 696 -3.98 -10.69 35.38
N SER A 697 -4.07 -9.36 35.36
CA SER A 697 -3.95 -8.53 36.56
C SER A 697 -5.30 -8.19 37.21
N ASN A 698 -6.42 -8.45 36.53
CA ASN A 698 -7.77 -8.01 36.92
C ASN A 698 -7.83 -6.53 37.30
N ALA A 699 -7.24 -5.69 36.44
CA ALA A 699 -7.15 -4.25 36.66
C ALA A 699 -7.55 -3.48 35.41
N VAL A 700 -8.23 -2.34 35.60
CA VAL A 700 -8.51 -1.39 34.53
C VAL A 700 -7.20 -0.76 34.07
N THR A 701 -6.82 -0.97 32.82
CA THR A 701 -5.60 -0.41 32.22
C THR A 701 -5.87 0.88 31.47
N ASN A 702 -7.10 1.10 31.00
CA ASN A 702 -7.49 2.33 30.33
C ASN A 702 -8.99 2.61 30.45
N THR A 703 -9.36 3.88 30.32
CA THR A 703 -10.75 4.34 30.23
C THR A 703 -10.87 5.24 29.00
N ILE A 704 -11.69 4.83 28.05
CA ILE A 704 -11.79 5.45 26.72
C ILE A 704 -13.10 6.22 26.64
N ALA A 705 -13.05 7.51 26.31
CA ALA A 705 -14.26 8.28 26.05
C ALA A 705 -14.89 7.86 24.71
N VAL A 706 -16.20 7.62 24.72
CA VAL A 706 -17.00 7.24 23.54
C VAL A 706 -18.21 8.19 23.43
N GLY A 707 -19.33 7.72 22.88
CA GLY A 707 -20.58 8.47 22.85
C GLY A 707 -21.33 8.50 24.19
N GLY A 708 -22.47 9.19 24.20
CA GLY A 708 -23.35 9.20 25.38
C GLY A 708 -24.10 7.88 25.54
N ASN A 709 -24.19 7.39 26.78
CA ASN A 709 -24.83 6.12 27.17
C ASN A 709 -24.41 4.93 26.28
N PRO A 710 -23.15 4.50 26.32
CA PRO A 710 -22.74 3.28 25.63
C PRO A 710 -23.43 2.05 26.24
N HIS A 711 -24.03 1.22 25.39
CA HIS A 711 -24.78 0.02 25.77
C HIS A 711 -24.03 -1.25 25.36
N GLY A 712 -24.25 -1.72 24.13
CA GLY A 712 -23.59 -2.92 23.61
C GLY A 712 -22.14 -2.67 23.20
N VAL A 713 -21.32 -3.69 23.36
CA VAL A 713 -19.94 -3.73 22.86
C VAL A 713 -19.67 -5.09 22.23
N ALA A 714 -18.96 -5.09 21.09
CA ALA A 714 -18.53 -6.31 20.43
C ALA A 714 -17.11 -6.12 19.89
N VAL A 715 -16.39 -7.23 19.70
CA VAL A 715 -15.03 -7.23 19.15
C VAL A 715 -15.01 -8.12 17.91
N ASP A 716 -14.37 -7.64 16.84
CA ASP A 716 -14.18 -8.43 15.63
C ASP A 716 -12.96 -9.37 15.70
N SER A 717 -12.77 -10.17 14.65
CA SER A 717 -11.64 -11.11 14.54
C SER A 717 -10.28 -10.42 14.33
N GLY A 718 -10.28 -9.17 13.85
CA GLY A 718 -9.09 -8.31 13.76
C GLY A 718 -8.71 -7.65 15.09
N GLY A 719 -9.64 -7.60 16.04
CA GLY A 719 -9.51 -7.03 17.37
C GLY A 719 -10.15 -5.65 17.53
N ASP A 720 -10.69 -5.03 16.48
CA ASP A 720 -11.36 -3.75 16.59
C ASP A 720 -12.65 -3.89 17.42
N VAL A 721 -12.91 -2.87 18.24
CA VAL A 721 -14.01 -2.87 19.21
C VAL A 721 -15.09 -1.89 18.78
N TYR A 722 -16.32 -2.37 18.67
CA TYR A 722 -17.49 -1.61 18.24
C TYR A 722 -18.41 -1.37 19.42
N VAL A 723 -18.75 -0.11 19.67
CA VAL A 723 -19.55 0.32 20.82
C VAL A 723 -20.80 1.02 20.35
N ALA A 724 -21.97 0.47 20.68
CA ALA A 724 -23.27 1.08 20.39
C ALA A 724 -23.58 2.17 21.44
N ASN A 725 -23.81 3.39 20.99
CA ASN A 725 -24.17 4.51 21.85
C ASN A 725 -25.62 4.96 21.58
N ASP A 726 -26.38 5.25 22.64
CA ASP A 726 -27.78 5.72 22.53
C ASP A 726 -27.93 6.97 21.66
N GLY A 727 -26.88 7.79 21.52
CA GLY A 727 -26.88 8.98 20.66
C GLY A 727 -26.97 8.69 19.15
N GLY A 728 -27.21 7.44 18.75
CA GLY A 728 -27.31 7.02 17.35
C GLY A 728 -25.96 6.80 16.68
N THR A 729 -24.91 6.58 17.46
CA THR A 729 -23.55 6.40 16.93
C THR A 729 -22.94 5.07 17.34
N VAL A 730 -22.13 4.49 16.47
CA VAL A 730 -21.23 3.37 16.80
C VAL A 730 -19.81 3.88 16.85
N SER A 731 -19.16 3.81 18.01
CA SER A 731 -17.73 4.14 18.14
C SER A 731 -16.90 2.92 17.78
N VAL A 732 -15.83 3.10 17.01
CA VAL A 732 -14.86 2.04 16.72
C VAL A 732 -13.54 2.38 17.40
N ILE A 733 -13.03 1.44 18.18
CA ILE A 733 -11.82 1.60 19.00
C ILE A 733 -10.78 0.61 18.49
N ASN A 734 -9.58 1.13 18.22
CA ASN A 734 -8.44 0.27 17.94
C ASN A 734 -7.84 -0.25 19.26
N PRO A 735 -7.71 -1.58 19.43
CA PRO A 735 -7.30 -2.18 20.69
C PRO A 735 -5.81 -1.96 21.03
N VAL A 736 -4.99 -1.63 20.02
CA VAL A 736 -3.54 -1.41 20.19
C VAL A 736 -3.28 0.01 20.69
N SER A 737 -3.90 1.00 20.05
CA SER A 737 -3.74 2.40 20.45
C SER A 737 -4.68 2.82 21.59
N ASN A 738 -5.72 2.03 21.85
CA ASN A 738 -6.82 2.36 22.77
C ASN A 738 -7.46 3.73 22.47
N ALA A 739 -7.56 4.07 21.18
CA ALA A 739 -8.17 5.31 20.71
C ALA A 739 -9.38 5.01 19.82
N VAL A 740 -10.38 5.87 19.88
CA VAL A 740 -11.50 5.88 18.93
C VAL A 740 -10.94 6.26 17.56
N THR A 741 -10.98 5.33 16.61
CA THR A 741 -10.49 5.51 15.24
C THR A 741 -11.59 5.93 14.27
N GLY A 742 -12.85 5.74 14.66
CA GLY A 742 -13.99 6.24 13.91
C GLY A 742 -15.28 6.28 14.71
N THR A 743 -16.26 7.00 14.19
CA THR A 743 -17.61 7.09 14.74
C THR A 743 -18.59 7.04 13.56
N ILE A 744 -19.54 6.11 13.62
CA ILE A 744 -20.48 5.81 12.54
C ILE A 744 -21.86 6.30 12.97
N ASP A 745 -22.43 7.25 12.23
CA ASP A 745 -23.80 7.72 12.45
C ASP A 745 -24.79 6.70 11.88
N VAL A 746 -25.47 5.97 12.77
CA VAL A 746 -26.51 4.99 12.44
C VAL A 746 -27.92 5.56 12.69
N GLY A 747 -28.03 6.51 13.62
CA GLY A 747 -29.29 7.13 14.08
C GLY A 747 -30.08 6.26 15.06
N GLY A 748 -30.98 6.89 15.82
CA GLY A 748 -31.86 6.24 16.80
C GLY A 748 -31.18 5.81 18.10
N ASN A 749 -31.86 5.01 18.92
CA ASN A 749 -31.34 4.50 20.19
C ASN A 749 -30.73 3.11 19.98
N LEU A 750 -29.40 3.01 20.04
CA LEU A 750 -28.68 1.77 19.78
C LEU A 750 -28.50 0.96 21.06
N THR A 751 -28.77 -0.33 21.00
CA THR A 751 -28.72 -1.23 22.16
C THR A 751 -27.62 -2.28 22.01
N GLY A 752 -27.95 -3.44 21.45
CA GLY A 752 -27.01 -4.54 21.21
C GLY A 752 -26.22 -4.36 19.92
N VAL A 753 -24.99 -4.88 19.93
CA VAL A 753 -24.12 -4.97 18.76
C VAL A 753 -23.48 -6.36 18.71
N ALA A 754 -23.37 -6.93 17.52
CA ALA A 754 -22.63 -8.15 17.27
C ALA A 754 -21.85 -8.05 15.97
N VAL A 755 -20.79 -8.83 15.86
CA VAL A 755 -19.98 -8.91 14.64
C VAL A 755 -20.07 -10.33 14.09
N ASP A 756 -20.28 -10.45 12.79
CA ASP A 756 -20.17 -11.73 12.10
C ASP A 756 -18.69 -12.15 12.05
N PRO A 757 -18.31 -13.28 12.67
CA PRO A 757 -16.92 -13.72 12.75
C PRO A 757 -16.33 -14.12 11.38
N VAL A 758 -17.17 -14.38 10.37
CA VAL A 758 -16.75 -14.79 9.02
C VAL A 758 -16.62 -13.57 8.12
N THR A 759 -17.65 -12.74 8.07
CA THR A 759 -17.70 -11.61 7.14
C THR A 759 -17.21 -10.29 7.73
N GLY A 760 -17.08 -10.18 9.04
CA GLY A 760 -16.78 -8.92 9.73
C GLY A 760 -17.93 -7.90 9.72
N ALA A 761 -19.11 -8.27 9.20
CA ALA A 761 -20.26 -7.38 9.19
C ALA A 761 -20.74 -7.09 10.63
N VAL A 762 -21.02 -5.82 10.93
CA VAL A 762 -21.47 -5.40 12.26
C VAL A 762 -22.97 -5.16 12.24
N TYR A 763 -23.69 -5.86 13.11
CA TYR A 763 -25.14 -5.78 13.26
C TYR A 763 -25.48 -5.03 14.54
N VAL A 764 -26.23 -3.94 14.41
CA VAL A 764 -26.55 -3.04 15.53
C VAL A 764 -28.06 -2.89 15.68
N ALA A 765 -28.60 -3.27 16.83
CA ALA A 765 -30.01 -3.12 17.15
C ALA A 765 -30.37 -1.67 17.43
N ASN A 766 -31.45 -1.19 16.79
CA ASN A 766 -32.03 0.13 16.99
C ASN A 766 -33.42 -0.01 17.61
N ALA A 767 -33.46 0.15 18.94
CA ALA A 767 -34.65 0.04 19.77
C ALA A 767 -35.78 0.95 19.28
N SER A 768 -35.46 2.23 19.02
CA SER A 768 -36.44 3.24 18.63
C SER A 768 -37.01 3.05 17.22
N GLY A 769 -36.21 2.48 16.32
CA GLY A 769 -36.56 2.25 14.92
C GLY A 769 -37.28 0.92 14.68
N GLY A 770 -37.14 -0.05 15.59
CA GLY A 770 -37.60 -1.41 15.34
C GLY A 770 -36.77 -2.13 14.26
N THR A 771 -35.49 -1.75 14.15
CA THR A 771 -34.62 -2.17 13.05
C THR A 771 -33.27 -2.68 13.57
N VAL A 772 -32.57 -3.41 12.71
CA VAL A 772 -31.14 -3.68 12.83
C VAL A 772 -30.42 -3.00 11.68
N SER A 773 -29.39 -2.24 11.99
CA SER A 773 -28.50 -1.65 11.01
C SER A 773 -27.33 -2.61 10.76
N VAL A 774 -27.06 -2.86 9.48
CA VAL A 774 -25.94 -3.66 9.03
C VAL A 774 -24.87 -2.73 8.49
N ILE A 775 -23.74 -2.73 9.17
CA ILE A 775 -22.53 -2.04 8.76
C ILE A 775 -21.67 -3.13 8.10
N SER A 776 -21.86 -3.27 6.80
CA SER A 776 -21.09 -4.13 5.89
C SER A 776 -20.31 -3.23 4.94
N GLY A 777 -19.20 -3.70 4.37
CA GLY A 777 -18.69 -3.01 3.18
C GLY A 777 -17.93 -3.88 2.21
#